data_AF-A0A284QZQ3-F1
#
_entry.id   AF-A0A284QZQ3-F1
#
_cell.length_a   1.000
_cell.length_b   1.000
_cell.length_c   1.000
_cell.angle_alpha   90.00
_cell.angle_beta   90.00
_cell.angle_gamma   90.00
#
_symmetry.space_group_name_H-M   'P 1'
#
loop_
_entity.id
_entity.type
_entity.pdbx_description
1 polymer ?
#
loop_
_entity_poly.entity_id
_entity_poly.type
_entity_poly.pdbx_seq_one_letter_code
_entity_poly.pdbx_strand_id
1 'polypeptide(L)'
;MLTRPQFDLACRALVEKYAHTVPSPTTTPLKGWSWNEHTSINGLGYLSRRTIHTRRLTSGTDNEELYTDELYNEEYEEPQDESTAAASLDATLVCQQYIVYSATFQVPAFYFTIHDCNGSPLGLADIVNTSLFRPSVFDTAERTTFALSIPGQSFPLLSQGDHPTLGTPSWYFHPCESAHAVDELMTELGEAEWTTEERIIRWIEMWFMVVGTVMTQKSQMEAGITGSTKCLLDCVPTLNCACYGSIVRSKITEIVQIIKARMLRTAIAASRSFLRTVPSYSRSMAIEAVIVAASRTPTGSINGSLKSFTAPQLGAEALKHALASKNIDPALVEEVYFGNVVQAGVGQSPARQAALNAGLSKSSDATTINKVCASGMKSVILAAQSIQIGDRSVVAAGGMESMSNAPFLHPRQNPAFGKYTAIDSLELDGLWDVFNNQAMGNCGESAAVKLDISREAQDQHAIESYQRATRAWKEGAFDAEIVPITVKGKKGDTIVREDEEYKRVIYEKVPSLKSAFKQGGSITAANSSPLNDGASALILMSAEKAKELGLQPLAKIISYADAGVDPIDFPIAPTVALPKALEKANLTVKDISLFEINEAFSVVVRIAEKVLDIDPAKINVNGGAVALGHAIGSSGSRIIVSLVHALKSGEYGAAGVCNGGGAASAIIIQKL
;
A
#
# COMPACT_ATOMS: atom_id res chain seq x y z
N MET A 1 -0.26 14.43 -13.91
CA MET A 1 -0.48 14.54 -15.36
C MET A 1 0.87 14.75 -16.04
N LEU A 2 1.09 14.18 -17.23
CA LEU A 2 2.40 14.16 -17.89
C LEU A 2 2.60 15.40 -18.78
N THR A 3 3.82 15.94 -18.81
CA THR A 3 4.23 16.94 -19.80
C THR A 3 4.37 16.31 -21.20
N ARG A 4 4.31 17.12 -22.26
CA ARG A 4 4.48 16.65 -23.66
C ARG A 4 5.67 15.70 -23.87
N PRO A 5 6.90 15.97 -23.36
CA PRO A 5 8.03 15.05 -23.51
C PRO A 5 7.84 13.72 -22.76
N GLN A 6 7.19 13.74 -21.59
CA GLN A 6 6.93 12.55 -20.78
C GLN A 6 5.84 11.68 -21.38
N PHE A 7 4.83 12.30 -22.00
CA PHE A 7 3.76 11.61 -22.69
C PHE A 7 4.23 10.98 -24.01
N ASP A 8 5.01 11.72 -24.81
CA ASP A 8 5.64 11.18 -26.03
C ASP A 8 6.55 10.00 -25.71
N LEU A 9 7.31 10.06 -24.61
CA LEU A 9 8.18 8.96 -24.16
C LEU A 9 7.37 7.72 -23.75
N ALA A 10 6.24 7.90 -23.05
CA ALA A 10 5.36 6.80 -22.65
C ALA A 10 4.69 6.12 -23.86
N CYS A 11 4.22 6.90 -24.84
CA CYS A 11 3.64 6.37 -26.07
C CYS A 11 4.68 5.65 -26.94
N ARG A 12 5.91 6.17 -27.04
CA ARG A 12 7.02 5.52 -27.76
C ARG A 12 7.41 4.19 -27.12
N ALA A 13 7.54 4.16 -25.79
CA ALA A 13 7.82 2.93 -25.05
C ALA A 13 6.74 1.87 -25.26
N LEU A 14 5.47 2.27 -25.40
CA LEU A 14 4.38 1.36 -25.75
C LEU A 14 4.53 0.83 -27.19
N VAL A 15 4.75 1.71 -28.17
CA VAL A 15 4.86 1.30 -29.59
C VAL A 15 6.10 0.44 -29.84
N GLU A 16 7.25 0.76 -29.23
CA GLU A 16 8.50 -0.01 -29.35
C GLU A 16 8.41 -1.40 -28.69
N LYS A 17 7.62 -1.54 -27.61
CA LYS A 17 7.37 -2.84 -26.96
C LYS A 17 6.61 -3.82 -27.87
N TYR A 18 5.85 -3.32 -28.86
CA TYR A 18 4.97 -4.14 -29.70
C TYR A 18 5.30 -4.09 -31.21
N ALA A 19 6.26 -3.28 -31.67
CA ALA A 19 6.69 -3.21 -33.07
C ALA A 19 7.96 -4.04 -33.32
N HIS A 20 7.81 -5.37 -33.46
CA HIS A 20 8.92 -6.20 -33.95
C HIS A 20 9.08 -6.01 -35.47
N THR A 21 9.86 -5.01 -35.92
CA THR A 21 10.62 -4.95 -37.22
C THR A 21 10.94 -3.53 -37.73
N VAL A 22 11.50 -2.62 -36.91
CA VAL A 22 12.15 -1.40 -37.45
C VAL A 22 13.50 -1.15 -36.76
N PRO A 23 14.61 -0.97 -37.50
CA PRO A 23 15.93 -0.79 -36.90
C PRO A 23 16.23 0.68 -36.56
N SER A 24 16.73 0.90 -35.34
CA SER A 24 17.46 2.08 -34.83
C SER A 24 16.73 3.43 -34.77
N PRO A 25 17.05 4.30 -33.78
CA PRO A 25 16.24 5.44 -33.44
C PRO A 25 16.56 6.62 -34.36
N THR A 26 15.76 6.78 -35.40
CA THR A 26 15.55 8.10 -36.00
C THR A 26 14.23 8.67 -35.50
N THR A 27 14.26 9.97 -35.19
CA THR A 27 13.18 10.82 -34.68
C THR A 27 11.99 10.92 -35.64
N THR A 28 11.32 9.80 -35.94
CA THR A 28 10.16 9.79 -36.84
C THR A 28 8.87 9.98 -36.03
N PRO A 29 8.09 11.07 -36.26
CA PRO A 29 6.83 11.30 -35.55
C PRO A 29 5.78 10.20 -35.85
N LEU A 30 4.89 9.92 -34.88
CA LEU A 30 3.74 9.04 -35.07
C LEU A 30 2.88 9.55 -36.23
N LYS A 31 2.88 8.86 -37.37
CA LYS A 31 2.11 9.28 -38.55
C LYS A 31 0.60 9.29 -38.23
N GLY A 32 -0.05 10.42 -38.53
CA GLY A 32 -1.52 10.59 -38.41
C GLY A 32 -2.03 11.06 -37.05
N TRP A 33 -1.18 11.21 -36.03
CA TRP A 33 -1.57 11.72 -34.72
C TRP A 33 -1.01 13.13 -34.51
N SER A 34 -1.85 14.05 -34.03
CA SER A 34 -1.48 15.43 -33.73
C SER A 34 -1.55 15.66 -32.22
N TRP A 35 -0.49 16.26 -31.68
CA TRP A 35 -0.48 16.72 -30.30
C TRP A 35 -1.15 18.09 -30.21
N ASN A 36 -2.16 18.20 -29.35
CA ASN A 36 -2.81 19.47 -29.05
C ASN A 36 -2.55 19.87 -27.60
N GLU A 37 -2.07 21.09 -27.40
CA GLU A 37 -1.87 21.67 -26.08
C GLU A 37 -3.18 22.25 -25.54
N HIS A 38 -3.38 22.07 -24.25
CA HIS A 38 -4.58 22.50 -23.56
C HIS A 38 -4.58 24.02 -23.41
N THR A 39 -5.65 24.67 -23.86
CA THR A 39 -5.73 26.14 -23.94
C THR A 39 -5.79 26.83 -22.57
N SER A 40 -6.16 26.12 -21.50
CA SER A 40 -6.27 26.70 -20.16
C SER A 40 -5.22 26.19 -19.16
N ILE A 41 -4.34 25.25 -19.54
CA ILE A 41 -3.26 24.77 -18.67
C ILE A 41 -2.00 24.48 -19.50
N ASN A 42 -1.03 25.40 -19.45
CA ASN A 42 0.22 25.29 -20.20
C ASN A 42 1.02 24.02 -19.82
N GLY A 43 1.46 23.26 -20.83
CA GLY A 43 2.30 22.07 -20.67
C GLY A 43 1.55 20.73 -20.60
N LEU A 44 0.21 20.76 -20.62
CA LEU A 44 -0.65 19.58 -20.69
C LEU A 44 -1.28 19.49 -22.08
N GLY A 45 -1.41 18.27 -22.60
CA GLY A 45 -2.03 18.06 -23.90
C GLY A 45 -2.48 16.62 -24.10
N TYR A 46 -3.10 16.37 -25.23
CA TYR A 46 -3.63 15.08 -25.64
C TYR A 46 -3.25 14.79 -27.09
N LEU A 47 -3.19 13.50 -27.44
CA LEU A 47 -3.08 13.09 -28.83
C LEU A 47 -4.47 12.94 -29.42
N SER A 48 -4.70 13.62 -30.54
CA SER A 48 -5.89 13.45 -31.35
C SER A 48 -5.52 13.11 -32.77
N ARG A 49 -6.28 12.19 -33.37
CA ARG A 49 -6.22 11.89 -34.80
C ARG A 49 -7.51 12.39 -35.44
N ARG A 50 -7.39 13.25 -36.46
CA ARG A 50 -8.52 13.72 -37.27
C ARG A 50 -8.88 12.67 -38.32
N THR A 51 -9.98 11.98 -38.03
CA THR A 51 -11.16 11.67 -38.86
C THR A 51 -11.07 10.92 -40.20
N ILE A 52 -11.92 9.88 -40.29
CA ILE A 52 -12.47 9.24 -41.50
C ILE A 52 -13.65 10.08 -42.03
N HIS A 53 -13.60 10.51 -43.28
CA HIS A 53 -14.70 11.24 -43.93
C HIS A 53 -15.69 10.27 -44.58
N THR A 54 -16.96 10.33 -44.19
CA THR A 54 -18.01 9.57 -44.89
C THR A 54 -18.77 10.50 -45.84
N ARG A 55 -18.69 10.22 -47.15
CA ARG A 55 -19.47 10.92 -48.19
C ARG A 55 -20.53 9.98 -48.76
N ARG A 56 -21.72 10.52 -49.05
CA ARG A 56 -22.75 9.82 -49.80
C ARG A 56 -22.48 9.99 -51.30
N LEU A 57 -22.16 8.92 -52.02
CA LEU A 57 -22.11 8.97 -53.49
C LEU A 57 -23.54 8.86 -54.03
N THR A 58 -24.03 9.94 -54.64
CA THR A 58 -25.26 9.91 -55.43
C THR A 58 -24.90 9.78 -56.91
N SER A 59 -24.85 8.56 -57.42
CA SER A 59 -24.99 8.32 -58.86
C SER A 59 -25.88 7.12 -59.11
N GLY A 60 -26.94 7.39 -59.88
CA GLY A 60 -27.96 6.53 -60.46
C GLY A 60 -27.82 5.01 -60.37
N THR A 61 -28.93 4.42 -59.90
CA THR A 61 -29.44 3.08 -60.19
C THR A 61 -28.54 1.89 -59.86
N ASP A 62 -29.04 1.09 -58.91
CA ASP A 62 -28.64 -0.27 -58.54
C ASP A 62 -27.43 -0.44 -57.60
N ASN A 63 -27.77 -0.51 -56.30
CA ASN A 63 -27.43 -1.60 -55.36
C ASN A 63 -25.99 -1.90 -54.90
N GLU A 64 -25.06 -0.95 -54.90
CA GLU A 64 -23.87 -1.05 -54.01
C GLU A 64 -23.55 0.29 -53.33
N GLU A 65 -23.60 0.31 -51.98
CA GLU A 65 -23.11 1.42 -51.16
C GLU A 65 -21.62 1.18 -50.88
N LEU A 66 -20.74 1.98 -51.50
CA LEU A 66 -19.29 1.96 -51.25
C LEU A 66 -18.92 3.15 -50.35
N TYR A 67 -18.29 2.87 -49.20
CA TYR A 67 -17.60 3.86 -48.37
C TYR A 67 -16.11 3.78 -48.69
N THR A 68 -15.47 4.90 -49.07
CA THR A 68 -14.02 4.97 -49.28
C THR A 68 -13.33 5.62 -48.08
N ASP A 69 -12.28 4.98 -47.58
CA ASP A 69 -11.36 5.50 -46.55
C ASP A 69 -10.20 6.22 -47.28
N GLU A 70 -10.37 7.50 -47.62
CA GLU A 70 -9.33 8.26 -48.32
C GLU A 70 -8.23 8.71 -47.33
N LEU A 71 -7.19 7.89 -47.24
CA LEU A 71 -5.94 8.18 -46.54
C LEU A 71 -4.83 8.63 -47.52
N TYR A 72 -4.98 9.74 -48.27
CA TYR A 72 -3.82 10.32 -49.00
C TYR A 72 -3.89 11.85 -49.18
N ASN A 73 -2.72 12.49 -49.04
CA ASN A 73 -2.41 13.93 -49.17
C ASN A 73 -2.75 14.52 -50.54
N GLU A 74 -3.21 15.78 -50.58
CA GLU A 74 -2.63 16.87 -51.39
C GLU A 74 -3.25 18.24 -51.00
N GLU A 75 -2.48 19.31 -51.19
CA GLU A 75 -2.82 20.71 -50.89
C GLU A 75 -4.18 21.12 -51.50
N TYR A 76 -5.06 21.76 -50.71
CA TYR A 76 -6.27 22.41 -51.23
C TYR A 76 -6.40 23.80 -50.62
N GLU A 77 -6.27 24.83 -51.46
CA GLU A 77 -6.56 26.24 -51.13
C GLU A 77 -8.07 26.47 -51.00
N GLU A 78 -8.47 27.29 -50.01
CA GLU A 78 -9.84 27.72 -49.77
C GLU A 78 -10.40 28.58 -50.92
N PRO A 79 -11.63 28.33 -51.41
CA PRO A 79 -12.36 29.35 -52.14
C PRO A 79 -13.11 30.26 -51.17
N GLN A 80 -12.75 31.55 -51.19
CA GLN A 80 -13.59 32.64 -50.73
C GLN A 80 -14.83 32.76 -51.64
N ASP A 81 -16.05 32.63 -51.09
CA ASP A 81 -17.10 33.63 -51.31
C ASP A 81 -18.34 33.41 -50.40
N GLU A 82 -18.88 34.51 -49.88
CA GLU A 82 -20.15 34.58 -49.17
C GLU A 82 -21.31 34.69 -50.19
N SER A 83 -22.21 33.71 -50.26
CA SER A 83 -23.63 34.00 -50.58
C SER A 83 -24.59 32.89 -50.17
N THR A 84 -25.82 33.32 -49.91
CA THR A 84 -26.90 32.68 -49.18
C THR A 84 -27.67 31.57 -49.89
N ALA A 85 -28.20 30.65 -49.06
CA ALA A 85 -29.49 29.95 -49.14
C ALA A 85 -29.54 28.47 -49.64
N ALA A 86 -29.80 27.62 -48.63
CA ALA A 86 -30.74 26.49 -48.57
C ALA A 86 -30.51 25.21 -49.42
N ALA A 87 -30.36 24.12 -48.65
CA ALA A 87 -30.83 22.75 -48.92
C ALA A 87 -30.09 21.89 -49.96
N SER A 88 -28.99 21.27 -49.53
CA SER A 88 -28.90 19.80 -49.37
C SER A 88 -27.62 19.45 -48.58
N LEU A 89 -27.77 19.05 -47.31
CA LEU A 89 -26.65 18.58 -46.51
C LEU A 89 -26.28 17.15 -46.95
N ASP A 90 -25.27 17.04 -47.81
CA ASP A 90 -24.36 15.88 -47.78
C ASP A 90 -23.60 15.96 -46.44
N ALA A 91 -24.19 15.43 -45.37
CA ALA A 91 -23.66 15.54 -44.02
C ALA A 91 -22.42 14.65 -43.87
N THR A 92 -21.24 15.23 -44.12
CA THR A 92 -19.97 14.60 -43.76
C THR A 92 -19.84 14.63 -42.24
N LEU A 93 -19.86 13.46 -41.61
CA LEU A 93 -19.67 13.34 -40.16
C LEU A 93 -18.20 13.12 -39.84
N VAL A 94 -17.76 13.75 -38.76
CA VAL A 94 -16.35 13.78 -38.39
C VAL A 94 -16.18 13.12 -37.02
N CYS A 95 -15.74 11.85 -36.99
CA CYS A 95 -15.35 11.15 -35.76
C CYS A 95 -13.90 11.45 -35.35
N GLN A 96 -13.70 11.90 -34.12
CA GLN A 96 -12.38 12.19 -33.54
C GLN A 96 -12.11 11.28 -32.35
N GLN A 97 -10.91 10.70 -32.31
CA GLN A 97 -10.46 9.79 -31.25
C GLN A 97 -9.41 10.48 -30.39
N TYR A 98 -9.54 10.27 -29.07
CA TYR A 98 -8.68 10.84 -28.04
C TYR A 98 -8.20 9.75 -27.09
N ILE A 99 -6.95 9.88 -26.66
CA ILE A 99 -6.39 9.07 -25.58
C ILE A 99 -6.08 10.00 -24.41
N VAL A 100 -6.74 9.77 -23.28
CA VAL A 100 -6.56 10.56 -22.06
C VAL A 100 -6.04 9.66 -20.95
N TYR A 101 -4.91 10.05 -20.37
CA TYR A 101 -4.40 9.39 -19.17
C TYR A 101 -5.05 10.03 -17.94
N SER A 102 -6.07 9.37 -17.39
CA SER A 102 -6.71 9.85 -16.16
C SER A 102 -5.80 9.59 -14.96
N ALA A 103 -5.45 10.65 -14.23
CA ALA A 103 -4.73 10.52 -12.97
C ALA A 103 -5.52 9.69 -11.93
N THR A 104 -6.84 9.67 -12.06
CA THR A 104 -7.75 8.91 -11.18
C THR A 104 -7.68 7.40 -11.41
N PHE A 105 -7.40 6.96 -12.63
CA PHE A 105 -7.54 5.54 -13.01
C PHE A 105 -6.21 4.85 -13.34
N GLN A 106 -5.10 5.59 -13.46
CA GLN A 106 -3.76 5.07 -13.78
C GLN A 106 -3.64 4.23 -15.07
N VAL A 107 -4.71 4.15 -15.87
CA VAL A 107 -4.78 3.50 -17.18
C VAL A 107 -5.23 4.50 -18.24
N PRO A 108 -4.79 4.36 -19.50
CA PRO A 108 -5.26 5.20 -20.60
C PRO A 108 -6.74 4.91 -20.88
N ALA A 109 -7.56 5.97 -20.89
CA ALA A 109 -8.96 5.90 -21.29
C ALA A 109 -9.11 6.45 -22.72
N PHE A 110 -9.88 5.73 -23.53
CA PHE A 110 -10.14 6.09 -24.92
C PHE A 110 -11.49 6.80 -25.00
N TYR A 111 -11.48 8.01 -25.54
CA TYR A 111 -12.67 8.80 -25.79
C TYR A 111 -12.88 8.98 -27.28
N PHE A 112 -14.13 9.05 -27.72
CA PHE A 112 -14.46 9.48 -29.07
C PHE A 112 -15.60 10.50 -29.08
N THR A 113 -15.49 11.46 -29.99
CA THR A 113 -16.51 12.48 -30.26
C THR A 113 -16.89 12.45 -31.72
N ILE A 114 -18.16 12.72 -32.02
CA ILE A 114 -18.67 12.81 -33.38
C ILE A 114 -19.08 14.27 -33.60
N HIS A 115 -18.66 14.84 -34.73
CA HIS A 115 -18.92 16.22 -35.10
C HIS A 115 -19.72 16.28 -36.39
N ASP A 116 -20.53 17.32 -36.55
CA ASP A 116 -21.19 17.64 -37.82
C ASP A 116 -20.21 18.20 -38.86
N CYS A 117 -20.72 18.49 -40.06
CA CYS A 117 -19.94 19.06 -41.16
C CYS A 117 -19.38 20.47 -40.86
N ASN A 118 -19.86 21.12 -39.79
CA ASN A 118 -19.38 22.42 -39.33
C ASN A 118 -18.40 22.30 -38.15
N GLY A 119 -18.07 21.08 -37.72
CA GLY A 119 -17.14 20.80 -36.63
C GLY A 119 -17.74 20.88 -35.22
N SER A 120 -19.06 21.03 -35.09
CA SER A 120 -19.74 21.07 -33.79
C SER A 120 -19.95 19.66 -33.24
N PRO A 121 -19.63 19.39 -31.95
CA PRO A 121 -19.82 18.06 -31.37
C PRO A 121 -21.32 17.74 -31.25
N LEU A 122 -21.69 16.54 -31.69
CA LEU A 122 -23.06 16.06 -31.72
C LEU A 122 -23.41 15.28 -30.45
N GLY A 123 -24.58 15.56 -29.89
CA GLY A 123 -25.16 14.78 -28.81
C GLY A 123 -25.87 13.52 -29.32
N LEU A 124 -26.24 12.62 -28.40
CA LEU A 124 -26.96 11.38 -28.75
C LEU A 124 -28.27 11.64 -29.52
N ALA A 125 -29.03 12.66 -29.11
CA ALA A 125 -30.27 13.03 -29.80
C ALA A 125 -30.03 13.49 -31.24
N ASP A 126 -28.90 14.14 -31.51
CA ASP A 126 -28.54 14.60 -32.85
C ASP A 126 -28.03 13.44 -33.72
N ILE A 127 -27.24 12.53 -33.14
CA ILE A 127 -26.72 11.33 -33.79
C ILE A 127 -27.84 10.36 -34.21
N VAL A 128 -28.84 10.16 -33.34
CA VAL A 128 -30.02 9.31 -33.64
C VAL A 128 -30.85 9.83 -34.81
N ASN A 129 -30.79 11.14 -35.07
CA ASN A 129 -31.47 11.77 -36.22
C ASN A 129 -30.64 11.76 -37.51
N THR A 130 -29.40 11.26 -37.48
CA THR A 130 -28.57 11.05 -38.68
C THR A 130 -28.86 9.71 -39.35
N SER A 131 -28.48 9.55 -40.63
CA SER A 131 -28.66 8.30 -41.37
C SER A 131 -27.89 7.10 -40.84
N LEU A 132 -27.01 7.28 -39.83
CA LEU A 132 -26.29 6.20 -39.16
C LEU A 132 -27.22 5.25 -38.39
N PHE A 133 -28.43 5.67 -38.00
CA PHE A 133 -29.32 4.91 -37.13
C PHE A 133 -30.78 4.83 -37.65
N ARG A 134 -30.98 4.49 -38.93
CA ARG A 134 -32.34 4.45 -39.51
C ARG A 134 -33.26 3.37 -38.87
N PRO A 135 -34.57 3.67 -38.69
CA PRO A 135 -35.56 2.78 -38.04
C PRO A 135 -35.80 1.41 -38.68
N SER A 136 -35.47 1.21 -39.97
CA SER A 136 -35.64 -0.09 -40.64
C SER A 136 -34.72 -1.20 -40.09
N VAL A 137 -33.75 -0.83 -39.26
CA VAL A 137 -32.87 -1.77 -38.51
C VAL A 137 -33.48 -2.14 -37.16
N PHE A 138 -34.50 -1.41 -36.69
CA PHE A 138 -34.98 -1.43 -35.29
C PHE A 138 -36.38 -2.02 -35.09
N ASP A 139 -37.02 -2.61 -36.12
CA ASP A 139 -38.46 -2.92 -36.08
C ASP A 139 -38.84 -4.20 -35.31
N THR A 140 -38.03 -4.65 -34.36
CA THR A 140 -38.43 -5.71 -33.42
C THR A 140 -37.94 -5.43 -31.99
N ALA A 141 -38.91 -5.14 -31.13
CA ALA A 141 -38.90 -5.14 -29.66
C ALA A 141 -38.56 -3.82 -28.94
N GLU A 142 -39.57 -3.38 -28.20
CA GLU A 142 -39.63 -2.22 -27.31
C GLU A 142 -38.65 -2.26 -26.13
N ARG A 143 -38.40 -1.06 -25.59
CA ARG A 143 -37.70 -0.70 -24.34
C ARG A 143 -36.21 -0.41 -24.50
N THR A 144 -36.02 0.88 -24.76
CA THR A 144 -34.80 1.68 -24.78
C THR A 144 -33.98 1.51 -23.49
N THR A 145 -33.11 0.52 -23.49
CA THR A 145 -31.80 0.53 -22.82
C THR A 145 -30.87 -0.28 -23.71
N PHE A 146 -30.47 0.26 -24.86
CA PHE A 146 -29.70 -0.49 -25.85
C PHE A 146 -28.20 -0.28 -25.63
N ALA A 147 -27.68 -1.04 -24.68
CA ALA A 147 -26.31 -1.52 -24.71
C ALA A 147 -26.18 -2.66 -25.73
N LEU A 148 -25.00 -2.86 -26.32
CA LEU A 148 -24.62 -4.17 -26.85
C LEU A 148 -24.60 -5.17 -25.69
N SER A 149 -25.73 -5.83 -25.44
CA SER A 149 -25.86 -6.96 -24.50
C SER A 149 -26.46 -8.15 -25.25
N ILE A 150 -25.87 -9.33 -25.01
CA ILE A 150 -26.40 -10.61 -25.46
C ILE A 150 -27.69 -10.88 -24.68
N PRO A 151 -28.77 -11.43 -25.29
CA PRO A 151 -30.03 -11.66 -24.60
C PRO A 151 -29.83 -12.57 -23.36
N GLY A 152 -29.91 -11.99 -22.16
CA GLY A 152 -29.81 -12.71 -20.88
C GLY A 152 -28.98 -12.05 -19.78
N GLN A 153 -28.18 -11.01 -20.08
CA GLN A 153 -27.31 -10.35 -19.10
C GLN A 153 -27.53 -8.83 -18.99
N SER A 154 -27.38 -8.32 -17.76
CA SER A 154 -27.91 -7.02 -17.31
C SER A 154 -26.85 -5.92 -17.10
N PHE A 155 -25.88 -5.67 -18.01
CA PHE A 155 -24.96 -4.51 -17.85
C PHE A 155 -24.49 -3.88 -19.18
N PRO A 156 -24.36 -2.53 -19.29
CA PRO A 156 -23.88 -1.86 -20.51
C PRO A 156 -22.36 -1.88 -20.67
N LEU A 157 -21.87 -2.07 -21.91
CA LEU A 157 -20.42 -2.01 -22.24
C LEU A 157 -19.90 -0.60 -22.62
N LEU A 158 -20.77 0.37 -22.93
CA LEU A 158 -20.40 1.74 -23.34
C LEU A 158 -21.11 2.78 -22.47
N SER A 159 -20.35 3.75 -21.93
CA SER A 159 -20.87 4.82 -21.09
C SER A 159 -20.76 6.17 -21.79
N GLN A 160 -21.74 7.05 -21.58
CA GLN A 160 -21.77 8.41 -22.13
C GLN A 160 -21.43 9.44 -21.04
N GLY A 161 -20.65 10.45 -21.39
CA GLY A 161 -20.37 11.59 -20.53
C GLY A 161 -19.54 12.65 -21.23
N ASP A 162 -19.32 13.80 -20.60
CA ASP A 162 -18.48 14.84 -21.20
C ASP A 162 -17.01 14.44 -21.12
N HIS A 163 -16.25 14.76 -22.16
CA HIS A 163 -14.80 14.60 -22.17
C HIS A 163 -14.23 15.36 -20.96
N PRO A 164 -13.52 14.70 -20.04
CA PRO A 164 -13.14 15.31 -18.76
C PRO A 164 -12.22 16.53 -18.91
N THR A 165 -11.59 16.67 -20.08
CA THR A 165 -10.68 17.77 -20.41
C THR A 165 -11.27 18.76 -21.43
N LEU A 166 -12.20 18.32 -22.29
CA LEU A 166 -12.69 19.16 -23.40
C LEU A 166 -14.12 19.66 -23.15
N GLY A 167 -14.83 19.09 -22.17
CA GLY A 167 -16.22 19.43 -21.87
C GLY A 167 -17.19 19.12 -23.02
N THR A 168 -16.77 18.29 -23.98
CA THR A 168 -17.56 17.92 -25.16
C THR A 168 -18.24 16.57 -24.97
N PRO A 169 -19.48 16.39 -25.46
CA PRO A 169 -20.17 15.11 -25.38
C PRO A 169 -19.32 13.99 -25.98
N SER A 170 -19.01 12.98 -25.17
CA SER A 170 -18.10 11.89 -25.53
C SER A 170 -18.63 10.53 -25.11
N TRP A 171 -18.08 9.53 -25.75
CA TRP A 171 -18.34 8.14 -25.44
C TRP A 171 -17.03 7.51 -24.96
N TYR A 172 -17.11 6.68 -23.93
CA TYR A 172 -15.96 5.98 -23.38
C TYR A 172 -16.32 4.60 -22.84
N PHE A 173 -15.34 3.71 -22.82
CA PHE A 173 -15.43 2.41 -22.15
C PHE A 173 -14.87 2.54 -20.74
N HIS A 174 -15.67 2.20 -19.71
CA HIS A 174 -15.16 2.19 -18.34
C HIS A 174 -14.31 0.92 -18.10
N PRO A 175 -13.03 1.03 -17.69
CA PRO A 175 -12.13 -0.11 -17.59
C PRO A 175 -12.61 -1.20 -16.61
N CYS A 176 -13.25 -0.80 -15.50
CA CYS A 176 -13.72 -1.72 -14.46
C CYS A 176 -14.99 -2.49 -14.85
N GLU A 177 -15.81 -1.93 -15.75
CA GLU A 177 -17.05 -2.55 -16.24
C GLU A 177 -16.76 -3.49 -17.41
N SER A 178 -15.74 -3.14 -18.21
CA SER A 178 -15.23 -3.94 -19.33
C SER A 178 -14.54 -5.23 -18.85
N ALA A 179 -13.79 -5.16 -17.74
CA ALA A 179 -13.06 -6.32 -17.20
C ALA A 179 -14.00 -7.44 -16.72
N HIS A 180 -15.14 -7.10 -16.11
CA HIS A 180 -16.14 -8.08 -15.67
C HIS A 180 -16.89 -8.72 -16.83
N ALA A 181 -17.33 -7.93 -17.81
CA ALA A 181 -18.04 -8.45 -18.98
C ALA A 181 -17.16 -9.39 -19.82
N VAL A 182 -15.86 -9.09 -19.92
CA VAL A 182 -14.88 -9.94 -20.61
C VAL A 182 -14.61 -11.22 -19.83
N ASP A 183 -14.51 -11.15 -18.49
CA ASP A 183 -14.32 -12.35 -17.67
C ASP A 183 -15.51 -13.31 -17.74
N GLU A 184 -16.75 -12.81 -17.75
CA GLU A 184 -17.95 -13.65 -17.90
C GLU A 184 -18.06 -14.29 -19.29
N LEU A 185 -17.82 -13.50 -20.36
CA LEU A 185 -17.90 -13.99 -21.74
C LEU A 185 -16.81 -15.04 -22.05
N MET A 186 -15.62 -14.86 -21.47
CA MET A 186 -14.50 -15.79 -21.62
C MET A 186 -14.68 -17.06 -20.75
N THR A 187 -15.44 -16.96 -19.66
CA THR A 187 -15.84 -18.11 -18.85
C THR A 187 -16.89 -18.98 -19.57
N GLU A 188 -17.83 -18.37 -20.30
CA GLU A 188 -18.80 -19.10 -21.14
C GLU A 188 -18.16 -19.80 -22.35
N LEU A 189 -17.06 -19.26 -22.89
CA LEU A 189 -16.28 -19.87 -23.97
C LEU A 189 -15.39 -21.05 -23.50
N GLY A 190 -15.37 -21.37 -22.20
CA GLY A 190 -14.85 -22.63 -21.68
C GLY A 190 -13.33 -22.74 -21.53
N GLU A 191 -12.58 -21.64 -21.46
CA GLU A 191 -11.11 -21.66 -21.39
C GLU A 191 -10.55 -20.91 -20.17
N ALA A 192 -10.28 -21.63 -19.08
CA ALA A 192 -10.01 -21.06 -17.76
C ALA A 192 -8.53 -20.79 -17.40
N GLU A 193 -7.57 -20.79 -18.33
CA GLU A 193 -6.12 -20.69 -18.03
C GLU A 193 -5.37 -19.56 -18.76
N TRP A 194 -5.92 -18.34 -18.78
CA TRP A 194 -5.25 -17.17 -19.38
C TRP A 194 -4.81 -16.15 -18.31
N THR A 195 -3.64 -15.57 -18.48
CA THR A 195 -3.09 -14.51 -17.61
C THR A 195 -3.75 -13.15 -17.88
N THR A 196 -3.71 -12.21 -16.92
CA THR A 196 -4.28 -10.86 -17.04
C THR A 196 -3.77 -10.11 -18.28
N GLU A 197 -2.52 -10.34 -18.69
CA GLU A 197 -1.89 -9.69 -19.84
C GLU A 197 -2.42 -10.24 -21.18
N GLU A 198 -2.69 -11.55 -21.27
CA GLU A 198 -3.26 -12.19 -22.47
C GLU A 198 -4.75 -11.83 -22.67
N ARG A 199 -5.49 -11.64 -21.57
CA ARG A 199 -6.89 -11.15 -21.60
C ARG A 199 -6.97 -9.74 -22.17
N ILE A 200 -6.02 -8.86 -21.84
CA ILE A 200 -5.93 -7.49 -22.37
C ILE A 200 -5.60 -7.50 -23.86
N ILE A 201 -4.72 -8.39 -24.32
CA ILE A 201 -4.36 -8.52 -25.75
C ILE A 201 -5.58 -8.95 -26.58
N ARG A 202 -6.33 -9.97 -26.13
CA ARG A 202 -7.56 -10.41 -26.83
C ARG A 202 -8.67 -9.37 -26.78
N TRP A 203 -8.75 -8.59 -25.71
CA TRP A 203 -9.67 -7.46 -25.61
C TRP A 203 -9.40 -6.39 -26.68
N ILE A 204 -8.12 -6.07 -26.93
CA ILE A 204 -7.71 -5.14 -28.01
C ILE A 204 -8.00 -5.73 -29.39
N GLU A 205 -7.77 -7.02 -29.61
CA GLU A 205 -8.07 -7.69 -30.89
C GLU A 205 -9.59 -7.73 -31.19
N MET A 206 -10.42 -8.02 -30.19
CA MET A 206 -11.88 -7.92 -30.31
C MET A 206 -12.35 -6.49 -30.58
N TRP A 207 -11.70 -5.49 -30.00
CA TRP A 207 -11.99 -4.07 -30.24
C TRP A 207 -11.76 -3.67 -31.70
N PHE A 208 -10.66 -4.14 -32.32
CA PHE A 208 -10.41 -3.95 -33.76
C PHE A 208 -11.43 -4.66 -34.65
N MET A 209 -11.88 -5.87 -34.26
CA MET A 209 -12.94 -6.57 -34.99
C MET A 209 -14.28 -5.84 -34.89
N VAL A 210 -14.70 -5.41 -33.70
CA VAL A 210 -16.02 -4.76 -33.50
C VAL A 210 -16.08 -3.41 -34.21
N VAL A 211 -15.03 -2.58 -34.12
CA VAL A 211 -14.97 -1.28 -34.81
C VAL A 211 -14.85 -1.47 -36.33
N GLY A 212 -14.12 -2.49 -36.80
CA GLY A 212 -14.02 -2.82 -38.23
C GLY A 212 -15.32 -3.37 -38.83
N THR A 213 -16.10 -4.15 -38.08
CA THR A 213 -17.34 -4.77 -38.57
C THR A 213 -18.52 -3.78 -38.66
N VAL A 214 -18.46 -2.66 -37.93
CA VAL A 214 -19.48 -1.60 -37.96
C VAL A 214 -19.35 -0.68 -39.19
N MET A 215 -18.22 -0.72 -39.91
CA MET A 215 -17.91 0.22 -41.01
C MET A 215 -17.87 -0.42 -42.42
N THR A 216 -18.22 -1.70 -42.56
CA THR A 216 -18.36 -2.36 -43.87
C THR A 216 -19.51 -3.37 -43.88
N GLN A 217 -20.56 -3.11 -44.65
CA GLN A 217 -21.41 -4.15 -45.26
C GLN A 217 -21.41 -3.87 -46.77
N LYS A 218 -21.29 -4.83 -47.70
CA LYS A 218 -22.23 -5.94 -47.94
C LYS A 218 -21.78 -6.75 -49.18
N SER A 219 -21.98 -8.08 -49.22
CA SER A 219 -22.41 -8.76 -50.47
C SER A 219 -22.91 -10.20 -50.25
N GLN A 220 -24.19 -10.38 -50.58
CA GLN A 220 -24.87 -11.57 -51.13
C GLN A 220 -25.15 -12.83 -50.29
N MET A 221 -26.47 -13.10 -50.23
CA MET A 221 -27.16 -14.35 -49.95
C MET A 221 -26.79 -15.45 -50.94
N GLU A 222 -26.67 -16.71 -50.47
CA GLU A 222 -27.34 -17.88 -51.08
C GLU A 222 -27.26 -19.12 -50.17
N ALA A 223 -28.44 -19.53 -49.64
CA ALA A 223 -28.94 -20.90 -49.40
C ALA A 223 -29.58 -21.20 -48.01
N GLY A 224 -30.92 -21.13 -47.96
CA GLY A 224 -31.82 -22.00 -47.17
C GLY A 224 -32.23 -21.52 -45.75
N ILE A 225 -33.41 -20.90 -45.52
CA ILE A 225 -34.75 -21.53 -45.29
C ILE A 225 -34.71 -22.45 -44.05
N THR A 226 -35.46 -22.35 -42.93
CA THR A 226 -36.73 -21.72 -42.49
C THR A 226 -36.77 -21.87 -40.96
N GLY A 227 -37.33 -20.96 -40.16
CA GLY A 227 -38.77 -20.90 -39.90
C GLY A 227 -39.04 -20.79 -38.39
N SER A 228 -39.76 -19.73 -38.04
CA SER A 228 -40.24 -19.25 -36.74
C SER A 228 -41.01 -20.24 -35.84
N THR A 229 -41.06 -19.88 -34.54
CA THR A 229 -42.20 -19.87 -33.56
C THR A 229 -41.78 -20.49 -32.22
N LYS A 230 -42.17 -20.04 -31.01
CA LYS A 230 -43.02 -18.95 -30.52
C LYS A 230 -42.90 -18.93 -28.98
N CYS A 231 -42.85 -17.71 -28.44
CA CYS A 231 -43.14 -17.27 -27.08
C CYS A 231 -44.05 -18.18 -26.22
N LEU A 232 -43.71 -18.37 -24.93
CA LEU A 232 -44.64 -18.21 -23.80
C LEU A 232 -43.93 -18.36 -22.44
N LEU A 233 -43.79 -17.20 -21.81
CA LEU A 233 -43.94 -16.88 -20.39
C LEU A 233 -44.28 -18.01 -19.39
N ASP A 234 -43.71 -17.78 -18.20
CA ASP A 234 -44.26 -18.02 -16.86
C ASP A 234 -43.65 -19.16 -16.02
N CYS A 235 -43.27 -18.73 -14.81
CA CYS A 235 -43.06 -19.51 -13.58
C CYS A 235 -41.67 -20.12 -13.34
N VAL A 236 -40.82 -19.34 -12.65
CA VAL A 236 -40.07 -19.85 -11.47
C VAL A 236 -41.10 -19.90 -10.32
N PRO A 237 -41.21 -20.92 -9.43
CA PRO A 237 -40.07 -21.58 -8.74
C PRO A 237 -40.21 -23.10 -8.42
N THR A 238 -39.09 -23.70 -8.01
CA THR A 238 -38.88 -24.61 -6.85
C THR A 238 -38.15 -25.94 -7.10
N LEU A 239 -37.22 -26.22 -6.17
CA LEU A 239 -36.78 -27.51 -5.60
C LEU A 239 -35.53 -28.25 -6.16
N ASN A 240 -34.42 -28.03 -5.44
CA ASN A 240 -33.72 -28.97 -4.55
C ASN A 240 -32.68 -30.00 -5.06
N CYS A 241 -31.62 -30.08 -4.24
CA CYS A 241 -30.43 -30.93 -4.31
C CYS A 241 -30.70 -32.45 -4.30
N ALA A 242 -29.86 -33.20 -5.04
CA ALA A 242 -29.00 -34.30 -4.55
C ALA A 242 -28.80 -35.36 -5.64
N CYS A 243 -27.79 -35.19 -6.51
CA CYS A 243 -27.06 -36.26 -7.23
C CYS A 243 -26.02 -35.67 -8.20
N TYR A 244 -24.99 -34.98 -7.70
CA TYR A 244 -23.86 -34.52 -8.55
C TYR A 244 -22.50 -34.56 -7.84
N GLY A 245 -22.36 -35.44 -6.84
CA GLY A 245 -21.18 -35.49 -5.96
C GLY A 245 -20.17 -36.62 -6.24
N SER A 246 -20.54 -37.69 -6.95
CA SER A 246 -19.67 -38.89 -7.07
C SER A 246 -18.96 -39.03 -8.42
N ILE A 247 -19.43 -38.40 -9.50
CA ILE A 247 -18.84 -38.56 -10.84
C ILE A 247 -17.65 -37.60 -11.06
N VAL A 248 -17.63 -36.43 -10.39
CA VAL A 248 -16.60 -35.40 -10.61
C VAL A 248 -15.29 -35.68 -9.84
N ARG A 249 -15.33 -36.37 -8.69
CA ARG A 249 -14.11 -36.67 -7.91
C ARG A 249 -13.22 -37.75 -8.52
N SER A 250 -13.80 -38.68 -9.29
CA SER A 250 -13.05 -39.77 -9.92
C SER A 250 -12.14 -39.26 -11.04
N LYS A 251 -12.63 -38.37 -11.91
CA LYS A 251 -11.88 -37.87 -13.07
C LYS A 251 -10.78 -36.85 -12.74
N ILE A 252 -10.94 -36.07 -11.66
CA ILE A 252 -9.93 -35.07 -11.25
C ILE A 252 -8.66 -35.75 -10.71
N THR A 253 -8.79 -36.92 -10.09
CA THR A 253 -7.64 -37.63 -9.49
C THR A 253 -6.71 -38.25 -10.56
N GLU A 254 -7.25 -38.70 -11.70
CA GLU A 254 -6.46 -39.20 -12.83
C GLU A 254 -5.68 -38.08 -13.55
N ILE A 255 -6.28 -36.89 -13.68
CA ILE A 255 -5.65 -35.75 -14.36
C ILE A 255 -4.46 -35.21 -13.53
N VAL A 256 -4.59 -35.15 -12.19
CA VAL A 256 -3.52 -34.68 -11.30
C VAL A 256 -2.32 -35.64 -11.28
N GLN A 257 -2.53 -36.95 -11.43
CA GLN A 257 -1.45 -37.95 -11.54
C GLN A 257 -0.66 -37.79 -12.86
N ILE A 258 -1.34 -37.50 -13.97
CA ILE A 258 -0.73 -37.29 -15.29
C ILE A 258 0.11 -36.00 -15.31
N ILE A 259 -0.36 -34.93 -14.66
CA ILE A 259 0.36 -33.64 -14.58
C ILE A 259 1.65 -33.77 -13.74
N LYS A 260 1.60 -34.47 -12.60
CA LYS A 260 2.80 -34.71 -11.77
C LYS A 260 3.87 -35.55 -12.49
N ALA A 261 3.46 -36.53 -13.31
CA ALA A 261 4.38 -37.35 -14.08
C ALA A 261 5.05 -36.60 -15.26
N ARG A 262 4.38 -35.59 -15.82
CA ARG A 262 4.92 -34.73 -16.89
C ARG A 262 5.88 -33.67 -16.37
N MET A 263 5.57 -33.03 -15.23
CA MET A 263 6.44 -32.00 -14.63
C MET A 263 7.80 -32.54 -14.16
N LEU A 264 7.86 -33.81 -13.74
CA LEU A 264 9.11 -34.42 -13.26
C LEU A 264 10.09 -34.79 -14.39
N ARG A 265 9.64 -34.90 -15.65
CA ARG A 265 10.49 -35.27 -16.80
C ARG A 265 11.09 -34.06 -17.52
N THR A 266 10.46 -32.89 -17.45
CA THR A 266 10.95 -31.65 -18.09
C THR A 266 11.94 -30.87 -17.22
N ALA A 267 11.98 -31.11 -15.90
CA ALA A 267 12.84 -30.39 -14.96
C ALA A 267 14.33 -30.83 -14.96
N ILE A 268 14.68 -31.94 -15.62
CA ILE A 268 16.05 -32.51 -15.56
C ILE A 268 16.90 -32.16 -16.80
N ALA A 269 16.32 -31.62 -17.88
CA ALA A 269 17.05 -31.43 -19.15
C ALA A 269 17.50 -29.98 -19.48
N ALA A 270 17.02 -28.95 -18.78
CA ALA A 270 17.27 -27.55 -19.17
C ALA A 270 18.12 -26.73 -18.18
N SER A 271 18.72 -27.36 -17.16
CA SER A 271 19.55 -26.66 -16.19
C SER A 271 21.02 -26.98 -16.41
N ARG A 272 21.68 -26.33 -17.38
CA ARG A 272 23.17 -26.18 -17.39
C ARG A 272 23.86 -25.23 -18.37
N SER A 273 23.22 -24.40 -19.20
CA SER A 273 24.03 -23.56 -20.13
C SER A 273 23.62 -22.11 -20.44
N PHE A 274 22.58 -21.53 -19.84
CA PHE A 274 22.24 -20.12 -20.13
C PHE A 274 21.84 -19.33 -18.87
N LEU A 275 22.83 -19.08 -18.01
CA LEU A 275 22.79 -17.97 -17.06
C LEU A 275 24.01 -17.09 -17.33
N ARG A 276 23.90 -16.25 -18.36
CA ARG A 276 24.83 -15.14 -18.56
C ARG A 276 24.03 -13.89 -18.91
N THR A 277 23.90 -13.03 -17.91
CA THR A 277 23.66 -11.58 -18.01
C THR A 277 22.48 -11.15 -18.89
N VAL A 278 21.29 -11.13 -18.29
CA VAL A 278 20.28 -10.11 -18.63
C VAL A 278 20.51 -8.95 -17.66
N PRO A 279 20.86 -7.74 -18.13
CA PRO A 279 20.93 -6.59 -17.25
C PRO A 279 19.50 -6.26 -16.81
N SER A 280 19.28 -6.27 -15.49
CA SER A 280 18.09 -5.71 -14.84
C SER A 280 18.00 -4.23 -15.20
N TYR A 281 17.23 -3.91 -16.25
CA TYR A 281 16.92 -2.52 -16.58
C TYR A 281 15.68 -2.10 -15.78
N SER A 282 15.99 -1.40 -14.68
CA SER A 282 15.16 -0.43 -13.98
C SER A 282 14.03 -0.93 -13.07
N ARG A 283 14.42 -1.29 -11.85
CA ARG A 283 13.68 -0.93 -10.63
C ARG A 283 13.99 0.54 -10.29
N SER A 284 13.55 1.49 -11.11
CA SER A 284 13.55 2.94 -10.77
C SER A 284 12.09 3.39 -10.79
N MET A 285 11.50 4.02 -9.77
CA MET A 285 12.02 5.13 -8.98
C MET A 285 11.26 5.25 -7.64
N ALA A 286 11.48 4.36 -6.66
CA ALA A 286 11.09 4.70 -5.29
C ALA A 286 12.27 5.48 -4.68
N ILE A 287 12.04 6.72 -4.26
CA ILE A 287 13.07 7.54 -3.61
C ILE A 287 13.57 6.78 -2.38
N GLU A 288 14.89 6.59 -2.28
CA GLU A 288 15.43 5.80 -1.18
C GLU A 288 15.32 6.59 0.13
N ALA A 289 14.61 6.03 1.11
CA ALA A 289 14.53 6.57 2.47
C ALA A 289 15.69 6.04 3.32
N VAL A 290 16.44 6.96 3.92
CA VAL A 290 17.59 6.66 4.78
C VAL A 290 17.43 7.30 6.16
N ILE A 291 17.93 6.63 7.18
CA ILE A 291 18.00 7.13 8.56
C ILE A 291 19.32 7.87 8.70
N VAL A 292 19.29 9.17 9.00
CA VAL A 292 20.51 9.99 9.16
C VAL A 292 20.89 10.22 10.63
N ALA A 293 19.91 10.17 11.53
CA ALA A 293 20.13 10.26 12.97
C ALA A 293 19.09 9.41 13.70
N ALA A 294 19.47 8.87 14.86
CA ALA A 294 18.63 8.02 15.70
C ALA A 294 19.03 8.20 17.16
N SER A 295 18.07 8.56 18.01
CA SER A 295 18.27 8.87 19.43
C SER A 295 17.08 8.41 20.26
N ARG A 296 17.29 8.17 21.55
CA ARG A 296 16.25 7.91 22.53
C ARG A 296 16.59 8.52 23.88
N THR A 297 15.58 8.72 24.71
CA THR A 297 15.80 8.97 26.14
C THR A 297 16.22 7.66 26.83
N PRO A 298 16.71 7.72 28.07
CA PRO A 298 16.66 6.58 28.96
C PRO A 298 15.21 6.13 29.13
N THR A 299 15.02 4.86 29.45
CA THR A 299 13.72 4.30 29.83
C THR A 299 13.59 4.36 31.35
N GLY A 300 12.65 5.17 31.83
CA GLY A 300 12.35 5.32 33.25
C GLY A 300 11.33 4.28 33.70
N SER A 301 11.45 3.80 34.94
CA SER A 301 10.43 2.98 35.59
C SER A 301 9.15 3.78 35.81
N ILE A 302 7.99 3.10 35.87
CA ILE A 302 6.75 3.75 36.32
C ILE A 302 6.96 4.43 37.68
N ASN A 303 6.55 5.69 37.78
CA ASN A 303 6.77 6.59 38.92
C ASN A 303 8.25 6.77 39.33
N GLY A 304 9.18 6.47 38.41
CA GLY A 304 10.62 6.52 38.60
C GLY A 304 11.24 7.86 38.23
N SER A 305 12.42 7.80 37.59
CA SER A 305 13.25 8.97 37.28
C SER A 305 12.61 9.99 36.33
N LEU A 306 11.76 9.53 35.40
CA LEU A 306 11.20 10.36 34.34
C LEU A 306 9.75 10.81 34.60
N LYS A 307 9.16 10.46 35.75
CA LYS A 307 7.74 10.73 36.04
C LYS A 307 7.32 12.20 35.95
N SER A 308 8.25 13.14 36.09
CA SER A 308 7.95 14.57 36.02
C SER A 308 7.84 15.11 34.59
N PHE A 309 8.08 14.28 33.58
CA PHE A 309 8.04 14.64 32.17
C PHE A 309 6.79 14.07 31.51
N THR A 310 6.10 14.90 30.73
CA THR A 310 5.03 14.42 29.84
C THR A 310 5.63 13.72 28.63
N ALA A 311 4.83 12.88 27.94
CA ALA A 311 5.29 12.20 26.73
C ALA A 311 5.83 13.18 25.66
N PRO A 312 5.17 14.32 25.34
CA PRO A 312 5.72 15.32 24.43
C PRO A 312 7.04 15.94 24.86
N GLN A 313 7.28 16.12 26.16
CA GLN A 313 8.56 16.63 26.66
C GLN A 313 9.68 15.62 26.44
N LEU A 314 9.43 14.33 26.72
CA LEU A 314 10.39 13.26 26.42
C LEU A 314 10.66 13.16 24.91
N GLY A 315 9.61 13.22 24.09
CA GLY A 315 9.71 13.23 22.63
C GLY A 315 10.56 14.40 22.11
N ALA A 316 10.40 15.58 22.69
CA ALA A 316 11.18 16.75 22.32
C ALA A 316 12.67 16.60 22.64
N GLU A 317 13.02 16.01 23.79
CA GLU A 317 14.43 15.77 24.16
C GLU A 317 15.10 14.75 23.23
N ALA A 318 14.41 13.64 22.91
CA ALA A 318 14.92 12.67 21.94
C ALA A 318 15.12 13.31 20.55
N LEU A 319 14.15 14.13 20.10
CA LEU A 319 14.20 14.79 18.79
C LEU A 319 15.32 15.84 18.71
N LYS A 320 15.47 16.69 19.73
CA LYS A 320 16.58 17.66 19.83
C LYS A 320 17.92 16.98 19.71
N HIS A 321 18.11 15.87 20.44
CA HIS A 321 19.38 15.15 20.44
C HIS A 321 19.66 14.49 19.09
N ALA A 322 18.64 13.88 18.46
CA ALA A 322 18.79 13.33 17.11
C ALA A 322 19.27 14.40 16.11
N LEU A 323 18.64 15.59 16.10
CA LEU A 323 19.05 16.70 15.23
C LEU A 323 20.46 17.21 15.56
N ALA A 324 20.74 17.45 16.85
CA ALA A 324 22.03 17.97 17.31
C ALA A 324 23.19 17.00 17.03
N SER A 325 22.97 15.69 17.14
CA SER A 325 24.01 14.65 16.91
C SER A 325 24.62 14.69 15.51
N LYS A 326 23.92 15.31 14.54
CA LYS A 326 24.33 15.46 13.14
C LYS A 326 24.34 16.92 12.67
N ASN A 327 24.17 17.88 13.59
CA ASN A 327 24.05 19.31 13.29
C ASN A 327 22.99 19.61 12.21
N ILE A 328 21.85 18.91 12.25
CA ILE A 328 20.75 19.12 11.31
C ILE A 328 19.95 20.33 11.79
N ASP A 329 19.75 21.31 10.91
CA ASP A 329 18.91 22.48 11.18
C ASP A 329 17.45 22.03 11.38
N PRO A 330 16.83 22.30 12.55
CA PRO A 330 15.42 21.99 12.81
C PRO A 330 14.44 22.58 11.79
N ALA A 331 14.81 23.68 11.12
CA ALA A 331 13.98 24.31 10.09
C ALA A 331 13.83 23.46 8.82
N LEU A 332 14.72 22.49 8.60
CA LEU A 332 14.68 21.59 7.44
C LEU A 332 13.63 20.49 7.60
N VAL A 333 13.17 20.19 8.82
CA VAL A 333 12.20 19.11 9.04
C VAL A 333 10.84 19.57 8.56
N GLU A 334 10.28 18.87 7.57
CA GLU A 334 9.02 19.24 6.94
C GLU A 334 7.81 18.66 7.70
N GLU A 335 7.97 17.46 8.26
CA GLU A 335 6.88 16.73 8.89
C GLU A 335 7.36 15.84 10.04
N VAL A 336 6.48 15.62 11.01
CA VAL A 336 6.75 14.79 12.20
C VAL A 336 5.68 13.72 12.37
N TYR A 337 6.10 12.46 12.44
CA TYR A 337 5.24 11.33 12.80
C TYR A 337 5.69 10.75 14.14
N PHE A 338 4.91 10.92 15.21
CA PHE A 338 5.26 10.39 16.52
C PHE A 338 4.16 9.49 17.09
N GLY A 339 4.56 8.30 17.54
CA GLY A 339 3.70 7.38 18.26
C GLY A 339 3.41 7.83 19.70
N ASN A 340 2.16 7.78 20.14
CA ASN A 340 1.76 7.99 21.55
C ASN A 340 0.41 7.28 21.77
N VAL A 341 0.37 6.31 22.69
CA VAL A 341 -0.80 5.44 22.89
C VAL A 341 -1.76 6.06 23.88
N VAL A 342 -1.29 6.33 25.09
CA VAL A 342 -2.13 6.90 26.15
C VAL A 342 -2.13 8.42 25.99
N GLN A 343 -3.10 8.91 25.21
CA GLN A 343 -3.22 10.33 24.87
C GLN A 343 -4.13 11.10 25.83
N ALA A 344 -4.83 10.40 26.73
CA ALA A 344 -5.73 11.00 27.70
C ALA A 344 -5.01 12.06 28.55
N GLY A 345 -5.49 13.31 28.50
CA GLY A 345 -4.93 14.41 29.30
C GLY A 345 -3.60 14.98 28.81
N VAL A 346 -3.01 14.47 27.71
CA VAL A 346 -1.73 14.97 27.16
C VAL A 346 -1.86 16.36 26.50
N GLY A 347 -3.08 16.75 26.13
CA GLY A 347 -3.37 17.99 25.41
C GLY A 347 -3.45 17.80 23.90
N GLN A 348 -3.72 18.88 23.16
CA GLN A 348 -3.92 18.81 21.71
C GLN A 348 -2.65 18.43 20.97
N SER A 349 -2.77 17.53 20.00
CA SER A 349 -1.72 17.12 19.06
C SER A 349 -0.36 16.84 19.72
N PRO A 350 -0.22 15.77 20.52
CA PRO A 350 1.03 15.45 21.24
C PRO A 350 2.30 15.51 20.38
N ALA A 351 2.28 14.96 19.15
CA ALA A 351 3.41 15.02 18.22
C ALA A 351 3.81 16.46 17.86
N ARG A 352 2.82 17.35 17.72
CA ARG A 352 3.03 18.78 17.45
C ARG A 352 3.64 19.49 18.64
N GLN A 353 3.21 19.14 19.86
CA GLN A 353 3.83 19.64 21.09
C GLN A 353 5.31 19.23 21.15
N ALA A 354 5.65 17.98 20.85
CA ALA A 354 7.03 17.50 20.80
C ALA A 354 7.86 18.25 19.74
N ALA A 355 7.32 18.41 18.52
CA ALA A 355 7.98 19.13 17.42
C ALA A 355 8.34 20.58 17.81
N LEU A 356 7.35 21.34 18.31
CA LEU A 356 7.55 22.73 18.69
C LEU A 356 8.47 22.88 19.90
N ASN A 357 8.34 22.00 20.90
CA ASN A 357 9.23 21.98 22.07
C ASN A 357 10.67 21.57 21.70
N ALA A 358 10.86 20.87 20.59
CA ALA A 358 12.17 20.53 20.03
C ALA A 358 12.79 21.66 19.18
N GLY A 359 12.05 22.75 18.95
CA GLY A 359 12.53 23.91 18.19
C GLY A 359 12.34 23.79 16.68
N LEU A 360 11.51 22.85 16.19
CA LEU A 360 11.18 22.78 14.77
C LEU A 360 10.38 24.00 14.33
N SER A 361 10.34 24.23 13.02
CA SER A 361 9.58 25.34 12.44
C SER A 361 8.09 25.22 12.77
N LYS A 362 7.45 26.39 12.94
CA LYS A 362 5.98 26.47 13.01
C LYS A 362 5.32 26.02 11.71
N SER A 363 6.03 25.97 10.59
CA SER A 363 5.52 25.41 9.34
C SER A 363 5.62 23.89 9.26
N SER A 364 6.44 23.23 10.09
CA SER A 364 6.59 21.77 10.08
C SER A 364 5.30 21.10 10.53
N ASP A 365 4.71 20.20 9.75
CA ASP A 365 3.49 19.51 10.17
C ASP A 365 3.77 18.41 11.19
N ALA A 366 2.77 17.93 11.92
CA ALA A 366 2.92 16.84 12.87
C ALA A 366 1.66 16.01 13.08
N THR A 367 1.80 14.69 13.00
CA THR A 367 0.74 13.71 13.21
C THR A 367 1.06 12.77 14.37
N THR A 368 0.12 12.64 15.31
CA THR A 368 0.22 11.68 16.43
C THR A 368 -0.40 10.35 16.01
N ILE A 369 0.34 9.26 16.14
CA ILE A 369 -0.07 7.93 15.68
C ILE A 369 -0.36 7.04 16.88
N ASN A 370 -1.47 6.33 16.84
CA ASN A 370 -1.77 5.26 17.78
C ASN A 370 -1.98 3.94 17.02
N LYS A 371 -1.00 3.05 17.13
CA LYS A 371 -1.04 1.64 16.78
C LYS A 371 -0.57 0.80 17.98
N VAL A 372 -0.99 1.20 19.19
CA VAL A 372 -0.55 0.65 20.49
C VAL A 372 0.99 0.52 20.52
N CYS A 373 1.55 -0.63 20.92
CA CYS A 373 3.00 -0.82 21.04
C CYS A 373 3.79 -0.63 19.72
N ALA A 374 3.12 -0.77 18.57
CA ALA A 374 3.72 -0.60 17.25
C ALA A 374 3.71 0.87 16.78
N SER A 375 3.17 1.80 17.57
CA SER A 375 3.00 3.21 17.16
C SER A 375 4.29 3.82 16.64
N GLY A 376 5.37 3.79 17.42
CA GLY A 376 6.65 4.38 17.01
C GLY A 376 7.28 3.74 15.77
N MET A 377 7.13 2.42 15.58
CA MET A 377 7.57 1.75 14.35
C MET A 377 6.72 2.19 13.16
N LYS A 378 5.39 2.25 13.35
CA LYS A 378 4.47 2.69 12.29
C LYS A 378 4.77 4.12 11.87
N SER A 379 5.16 4.98 12.80
CA SER A 379 5.62 6.33 12.52
C SER A 379 6.82 6.37 11.57
N VAL A 380 7.83 5.52 11.81
CA VAL A 380 9.00 5.38 10.92
C VAL A 380 8.60 4.87 9.54
N ILE A 381 7.64 3.92 9.48
CA ILE A 381 7.10 3.41 8.22
C ILE A 381 6.38 4.51 7.43
N LEU A 382 5.52 5.32 8.07
CA LEU A 382 4.83 6.41 7.39
C LEU A 382 5.80 7.50 6.88
N ALA A 383 6.83 7.82 7.67
CA ALA A 383 7.89 8.74 7.24
C ALA A 383 8.65 8.21 6.01
N ALA A 384 9.01 6.92 6.02
CA ALA A 384 9.65 6.28 4.88
C ALA A 384 8.75 6.29 3.64
N GLN A 385 7.46 6.03 3.81
CA GLN A 385 6.46 6.07 2.73
C GLN A 385 6.34 7.47 2.12
N SER A 386 6.20 8.50 2.94
CA SER A 386 6.11 9.90 2.48
C SER A 386 7.35 10.32 1.67
N ILE A 387 8.54 9.88 2.10
CA ILE A 387 9.79 10.10 1.36
C ILE A 387 9.80 9.32 0.04
N GLN A 388 9.45 8.03 0.08
CA GLN A 388 9.51 7.15 -1.08
C GLN A 388 8.58 7.57 -2.22
N ILE A 389 7.43 8.17 -1.90
CA ILE A 389 6.49 8.72 -2.89
C ILE A 389 6.84 10.15 -3.33
N GLY A 390 7.85 10.77 -2.74
CA GLY A 390 8.33 12.11 -3.10
C GLY A 390 7.51 13.27 -2.53
N ASP A 391 6.68 13.03 -1.50
CA ASP A 391 5.91 14.09 -0.84
C ASP A 391 6.77 14.91 0.13
N ARG A 392 7.72 14.27 0.82
CA ARG A 392 8.67 14.91 1.74
C ARG A 392 10.10 14.46 1.49
N SER A 393 11.07 15.28 1.84
CA SER A 393 12.49 14.97 1.75
C SER A 393 13.17 14.82 3.11
N VAL A 394 12.65 15.46 4.15
CA VAL A 394 13.16 15.39 5.53
C VAL A 394 11.99 15.24 6.51
N VAL A 395 11.92 14.09 7.18
CA VAL A 395 10.84 13.74 8.10
C VAL A 395 11.42 13.25 9.42
N ALA A 396 10.92 13.78 10.54
CA ALA A 396 11.20 13.22 11.85
C ALA A 396 10.16 12.15 12.20
N ALA A 397 10.62 11.00 12.68
CA ALA A 397 9.75 9.89 13.06
C ALA A 397 10.16 9.30 14.41
N GLY A 398 9.24 8.71 15.14
CA GLY A 398 9.58 8.07 16.40
C GLY A 398 8.36 7.82 17.27
N GLY A 399 8.56 7.81 18.57
CA GLY A 399 7.48 7.60 19.52
C GLY A 399 7.85 8.04 20.92
N MET A 400 6.83 8.24 21.73
CA MET A 400 6.94 8.76 23.08
C MET A 400 5.80 8.21 23.93
N GLU A 401 6.09 7.95 25.19
CA GLU A 401 5.09 7.54 26.16
C GLU A 401 5.48 8.02 27.55
N SER A 402 4.48 8.40 28.34
CA SER A 402 4.64 8.55 29.79
C SER A 402 3.50 7.82 30.50
N MET A 403 3.75 6.55 30.81
CA MET A 403 2.82 5.70 31.53
C MET A 403 2.63 6.19 32.97
N SER A 404 3.62 6.87 33.55
CA SER A 404 3.51 7.49 34.88
C SER A 404 2.52 8.66 34.94
N ASN A 405 2.26 9.32 33.81
CA ASN A 405 1.36 10.48 33.72
C ASN A 405 -0.03 10.11 33.19
N ALA A 406 -0.33 8.82 33.00
CA ALA A 406 -1.66 8.37 32.59
C ALA A 406 -2.70 8.72 33.67
N PRO A 407 -3.78 9.45 33.33
CA PRO A 407 -4.80 9.82 34.31
C PRO A 407 -5.77 8.68 34.62
N PHE A 408 -6.47 8.79 35.75
CA PHE A 408 -7.74 8.10 35.93
C PHE A 408 -8.86 8.86 35.21
N LEU A 409 -9.73 8.13 34.51
CA LEU A 409 -10.85 8.63 33.74
C LEU A 409 -12.14 8.61 34.58
N HIS A 410 -12.95 9.64 34.38
CA HIS A 410 -14.28 9.75 34.94
C HIS A 410 -15.32 10.01 33.83
N PRO A 411 -16.53 9.44 33.94
CA PRO A 411 -17.60 9.74 33.00
C PRO A 411 -17.93 11.25 33.06
N ARG A 412 -18.25 11.84 31.90
CA ARG A 412 -18.62 13.26 31.81
C ARG A 412 -19.86 13.57 32.65
N GLN A 413 -20.79 12.63 32.76
CA GLN A 413 -22.01 12.76 33.56
C GLN A 413 -21.90 11.89 34.80
N ASN A 414 -22.10 12.48 35.97
CA ASN A 414 -22.20 11.72 37.21
C ASN A 414 -23.50 10.89 37.20
N PRO A 415 -23.52 9.69 37.82
CA PRO A 415 -24.76 8.98 38.03
C PRO A 415 -25.72 9.85 38.85
N ALA A 416 -27.01 9.87 38.47
CA ALA A 416 -28.03 10.67 39.16
C ALA A 416 -28.16 10.32 40.65
N PHE A 417 -27.87 9.07 41.01
CA PHE A 417 -27.74 8.58 42.38
C PHE A 417 -26.85 7.33 42.36
N GLY A 418 -25.98 7.16 43.37
CA GLY A 418 -25.15 5.94 43.53
C GLY A 418 -23.66 6.15 43.31
N LYS A 419 -22.92 5.02 43.25
CA LYS A 419 -21.46 4.98 43.10
C LYS A 419 -21.06 5.08 41.62
N TYR A 420 -19.87 5.60 41.34
CA TYR A 420 -19.18 5.46 40.05
C TYR A 420 -17.75 4.94 40.27
N THR A 421 -17.13 4.46 39.20
CA THR A 421 -15.76 3.90 39.22
C THR A 421 -14.84 4.79 38.41
N ALA A 422 -13.66 5.10 38.96
CA ALA A 422 -12.56 5.70 38.20
C ALA A 422 -11.88 4.60 37.37
N ILE A 423 -11.62 4.87 36.09
CA ILE A 423 -11.00 3.88 35.19
C ILE A 423 -9.55 4.30 34.93
N ASP A 424 -8.59 3.40 35.11
CA ASP A 424 -7.19 3.70 34.77
C ASP A 424 -7.04 3.79 33.23
N SER A 425 -6.65 4.96 32.70
CA SER A 425 -6.45 5.11 31.26
C SER A 425 -5.27 4.30 30.73
N LEU A 426 -4.27 4.01 31.57
CA LEU A 426 -3.14 3.19 31.17
C LEU A 426 -3.58 1.76 30.86
N GLU A 427 -4.40 1.20 31.76
CA GLU A 427 -4.98 -0.12 31.57
C GLU A 427 -5.93 -0.11 30.38
N LEU A 428 -6.91 0.81 30.37
CA LEU A 428 -7.97 0.85 29.37
C LEU A 428 -7.45 1.10 27.94
N ASP A 429 -6.65 2.15 27.75
CA ASP A 429 -6.23 2.60 26.41
C ASP A 429 -4.98 1.86 25.91
N GLY A 430 -4.18 1.28 26.83
CA GLY A 430 -2.88 0.69 26.52
C GLY A 430 -2.79 -0.83 26.67
N LEU A 431 -3.46 -1.43 27.66
CA LEU A 431 -3.13 -2.77 28.16
C LEU A 431 -4.34 -3.72 28.28
N TRP A 432 -5.50 -3.32 27.77
CA TRP A 432 -6.73 -4.09 27.82
C TRP A 432 -7.17 -4.58 26.44
N ASP A 433 -7.48 -5.87 26.32
CA ASP A 433 -8.07 -6.43 25.11
C ASP A 433 -9.57 -6.23 25.15
N VAL A 434 -10.08 -5.33 24.31
CA VAL A 434 -11.50 -4.97 24.29
C VAL A 434 -12.40 -6.10 23.80
N PHE A 435 -11.87 -7.05 23.03
CA PHE A 435 -12.66 -8.12 22.41
C PHE A 435 -12.87 -9.31 23.35
N ASN A 436 -11.84 -9.70 24.11
CA ASN A 436 -11.91 -10.79 25.09
C ASN A 436 -12.05 -10.29 26.54
N ASN A 437 -12.07 -8.97 26.74
CA ASN A 437 -12.23 -8.29 28.02
C ASN A 437 -11.24 -8.78 29.08
N GLN A 438 -9.95 -8.72 28.76
CA GLN A 438 -8.88 -9.19 29.63
C GLN A 438 -7.58 -8.40 29.42
N ALA A 439 -6.71 -8.39 30.43
CA ALA A 439 -5.38 -7.79 30.31
C ALA A 439 -4.50 -8.52 29.27
N MET A 440 -3.59 -7.80 28.62
CA MET A 440 -2.66 -8.34 27.61
C MET A 440 -1.90 -9.59 28.06
N GLY A 441 -1.56 -9.71 29.33
CA GLY A 441 -0.85 -10.88 29.86
C GLY A 441 -1.64 -12.19 29.73
N ASN A 442 -2.98 -12.15 29.77
CA ASN A 442 -3.82 -13.33 29.55
C ASN A 442 -3.78 -13.82 28.09
N CYS A 443 -3.58 -12.91 27.14
CA CYS A 443 -3.29 -13.27 25.75
C CYS A 443 -1.91 -13.96 25.65
N GLY A 444 -0.92 -13.46 26.40
CA GLY A 444 0.38 -14.13 26.57
C GLY A 444 0.27 -15.55 27.10
N GLU A 445 -0.56 -15.78 28.12
CA GLU A 445 -0.86 -17.12 28.64
C GLU A 445 -1.47 -18.02 27.57
N SER A 446 -2.41 -17.48 26.79
CA SER A 446 -3.10 -18.22 25.74
C SER A 446 -2.13 -18.64 24.63
N ALA A 447 -1.23 -17.74 24.23
CA ALA A 447 -0.19 -18.01 23.26
C ALA A 447 0.85 -19.03 23.77
N ALA A 448 1.24 -18.94 25.04
CA ALA A 448 2.15 -19.88 25.68
C ALA A 448 1.61 -21.31 25.64
N VAL A 449 0.31 -21.49 25.98
CA VAL A 449 -0.37 -22.79 25.89
C VAL A 449 -0.47 -23.26 24.44
N LYS A 450 -0.90 -22.39 23.53
CA LYS A 450 -1.13 -22.72 22.12
C LYS A 450 0.14 -23.21 21.41
N LEU A 451 1.29 -22.64 21.75
CA LEU A 451 2.58 -22.97 21.14
C LEU A 451 3.50 -23.77 22.05
N ASP A 452 3.00 -24.31 23.16
CA ASP A 452 3.75 -25.15 24.10
C ASP A 452 5.08 -24.50 24.54
N ILE A 453 4.99 -23.26 25.03
CA ILE A 453 6.11 -22.51 25.58
C ILE A 453 6.04 -22.56 27.11
N SER A 454 6.95 -23.32 27.71
CA SER A 454 6.94 -23.54 29.16
C SER A 454 7.28 -22.28 29.96
N ARG A 455 6.92 -22.28 31.25
CA ARG A 455 7.30 -21.23 32.20
C ARG A 455 8.81 -21.07 32.29
N GLU A 456 9.54 -22.17 32.34
CA GLU A 456 10.99 -22.21 32.48
C GLU A 456 11.68 -21.56 31.27
N ALA A 457 11.17 -21.80 30.06
CA ALA A 457 11.68 -21.16 28.85
C ALA A 457 11.48 -19.64 28.84
N GLN A 458 10.36 -19.17 29.40
CA GLN A 458 10.07 -17.74 29.55
C GLN A 458 10.96 -17.10 30.62
N ASP A 459 11.13 -17.74 31.77
CA ASP A 459 12.01 -17.25 32.84
C ASP A 459 13.48 -17.24 32.41
N GLN A 460 13.92 -18.26 31.67
CA GLN A 460 15.27 -18.32 31.13
C GLN A 460 15.52 -17.17 30.14
N HIS A 461 14.54 -16.84 29.29
CA HIS A 461 14.63 -15.66 28.43
C HIS A 461 14.74 -14.35 29.22
N ALA A 462 13.94 -14.20 30.26
CA ALA A 462 14.00 -13.02 31.11
C ALA A 462 15.40 -12.84 31.71
N ILE A 463 15.95 -13.90 32.31
CA ILE A 463 17.31 -13.89 32.87
C ILE A 463 18.35 -13.50 31.80
N GLU A 464 18.26 -14.08 30.60
CA GLU A 464 19.13 -13.76 29.46
C GLU A 464 19.01 -12.29 29.06
N SER A 465 17.79 -11.75 28.95
CA SER A 465 17.55 -10.34 28.61
C SER A 465 18.18 -9.39 29.63
N TYR A 466 18.02 -9.66 30.92
CA TYR A 466 18.65 -8.89 32.01
C TYR A 466 20.18 -8.96 31.98
N GLN A 467 20.75 -10.15 31.73
CA GLN A 467 22.20 -10.33 31.62
C GLN A 467 22.78 -9.59 30.40
N ARG A 468 22.09 -9.65 29.25
CA ARG A 468 22.48 -8.94 28.02
C ARG A 468 22.41 -7.44 28.20
N ALA A 469 21.34 -6.92 28.82
CA ALA A 469 21.20 -5.50 29.14
C ALA A 469 22.31 -5.03 30.10
N THR A 470 22.61 -5.81 31.14
CA THR A 470 23.69 -5.50 32.09
C THR A 470 25.05 -5.44 31.38
N ARG A 471 25.33 -6.40 30.50
CA ARG A 471 26.55 -6.41 29.70
C ARG A 471 26.62 -5.19 28.79
N ALA A 472 25.57 -4.92 28.02
CA ALA A 472 25.50 -3.81 27.07
C ALA A 472 25.71 -2.45 27.75
N TRP A 473 25.08 -2.23 28.92
CA TRP A 473 25.30 -1.03 29.73
C TRP A 473 26.73 -0.91 30.22
N LYS A 474 27.33 -2.00 30.70
CA LYS A 474 28.74 -2.01 31.15
C LYS A 474 29.73 -1.73 30.01
N GLU A 475 29.40 -2.17 28.80
CA GLU A 475 30.23 -2.02 27.59
C GLU A 475 30.02 -0.67 26.87
N GLY A 476 29.10 0.18 27.34
CA GLY A 476 28.80 1.48 26.71
C GLY A 476 28.03 1.36 25.38
N ALA A 477 27.33 0.24 25.15
CA ALA A 477 26.63 -0.01 23.88
C ALA A 477 25.52 1.00 23.56
N PHE A 478 25.01 1.70 24.58
CA PHE A 478 23.93 2.69 24.44
C PHE A 478 24.41 4.14 24.43
N ASP A 479 25.73 4.40 24.54
CA ASP A 479 26.28 5.75 24.65
C ASP A 479 25.99 6.60 23.41
N ALA A 480 25.94 5.97 22.24
CA ALA A 480 25.65 6.64 20.97
C ALA A 480 24.17 6.98 20.77
N GLU A 481 23.25 6.36 21.54
CA GLU A 481 21.82 6.46 21.30
C GLU A 481 21.05 7.19 22.39
N ILE A 482 21.61 7.36 23.59
CA ILE A 482 20.90 7.98 24.73
C ILE A 482 21.17 9.47 24.85
N VAL A 483 20.09 10.26 24.96
CA VAL A 483 20.15 11.66 25.42
C VAL A 483 20.07 11.74 26.95
N PRO A 484 21.02 12.37 27.65
CA PRO A 484 20.88 12.64 29.08
C PRO A 484 19.74 13.64 29.36
N ILE A 485 18.85 13.30 30.30
CA ILE A 485 17.71 14.13 30.71
C ILE A 485 18.00 14.82 32.04
N THR A 486 17.81 16.13 32.10
CA THR A 486 17.99 16.91 33.33
C THR A 486 16.67 17.08 34.08
N VAL A 487 16.53 16.37 35.20
CA VAL A 487 15.39 16.48 36.12
C VAL A 487 15.64 17.61 37.11
N LYS A 488 14.84 18.68 37.03
CA LYS A 488 14.97 19.83 37.94
C LYS A 488 14.47 19.49 39.34
N GLY A 489 15.31 19.74 40.35
CA GLY A 489 15.01 19.42 41.75
C GLY A 489 15.19 20.61 42.68
N LYS A 490 14.44 20.62 43.80
CA LYS A 490 14.59 21.65 44.85
C LYS A 490 15.99 21.68 45.49
N LYS A 491 16.72 20.57 45.44
CA LYS A 491 18.06 20.40 46.02
C LYS A 491 19.18 20.43 44.96
N GLY A 492 18.85 20.85 43.73
CA GLY A 492 19.72 20.77 42.57
C GLY A 492 19.16 19.84 41.50
N ASP A 493 19.76 19.91 40.32
CA ASP A 493 19.37 19.14 39.15
C ASP A 493 19.99 17.74 39.16
N THR A 494 19.24 16.74 38.72
CA THR A 494 19.69 15.35 38.56
C THR A 494 19.76 15.02 37.08
N ILE A 495 20.88 14.46 36.62
CA ILE A 495 21.04 14.00 35.24
C ILE A 495 20.73 12.51 35.18
N VAL A 496 19.65 12.15 34.48
CA VAL A 496 19.27 10.77 34.17
C VAL A 496 19.88 10.42 32.81
N ARG A 497 20.78 9.44 32.77
CA ARG A 497 21.52 9.03 31.56
C ARG A 497 21.49 7.53 31.32
N GLU A 498 20.73 6.80 32.12
CA GLU A 498 20.80 5.35 32.20
C GLU A 498 19.42 4.75 32.38
N ASP A 499 19.14 3.62 31.70
CA ASP A 499 17.86 2.90 31.82
C ASP A 499 17.72 2.36 33.24
N GLU A 500 16.52 2.45 33.84
CA GLU A 500 16.33 2.10 35.25
C GLU A 500 16.08 0.61 35.51
N GLU A 501 15.45 -0.09 34.56
CA GLU A 501 14.83 -1.40 34.81
C GLU A 501 15.84 -2.54 34.92
N TYR A 502 16.90 -2.53 34.11
CA TYR A 502 17.79 -3.68 33.99
C TYR A 502 18.54 -4.02 35.30
N LYS A 503 18.54 -3.10 36.27
CA LYS A 503 19.11 -3.27 37.62
C LYS A 503 18.14 -3.91 38.61
N ARG A 504 16.86 -4.05 38.26
CA ARG A 504 15.75 -4.41 39.16
C ARG A 504 15.39 -5.89 39.09
N VAL A 505 16.40 -6.76 39.03
CA VAL A 505 16.22 -8.21 38.98
C VAL A 505 16.90 -8.89 40.17
N ILE A 506 16.26 -9.93 40.71
CA ILE A 506 16.87 -10.86 41.67
C ILE A 506 16.78 -12.24 41.02
N TYR A 507 17.87 -12.67 40.37
CA TYR A 507 17.89 -13.84 39.49
C TYR A 507 17.36 -15.10 40.16
N GLU A 508 17.73 -15.34 41.42
CA GLU A 508 17.34 -16.53 42.18
C GLU A 508 15.84 -16.56 42.48
N LYS A 509 15.17 -15.40 42.47
CA LYS A 509 13.73 -15.31 42.73
C LYS A 509 12.88 -15.51 41.48
N VAL A 510 13.44 -15.36 40.27
CA VAL A 510 12.68 -15.43 39.01
C VAL A 510 11.82 -16.71 38.93
N PRO A 511 12.34 -17.93 39.17
CA PRO A 511 11.53 -19.15 39.10
C PRO A 511 10.44 -19.25 40.17
N SER A 512 10.61 -18.55 41.30
CA SER A 512 9.69 -18.60 42.44
C SER A 512 8.53 -17.61 42.35
N LEU A 513 8.55 -16.70 41.37
CA LEU A 513 7.51 -15.68 41.24
C LEU A 513 6.15 -16.29 40.90
N LYS A 514 5.12 -15.76 41.55
CA LYS A 514 3.72 -16.08 41.26
C LYS A 514 3.35 -15.54 39.88
N SER A 515 2.42 -16.23 39.22
CA SER A 515 1.83 -15.75 37.99
C SER A 515 1.07 -14.44 38.20
N ALA A 516 1.19 -13.52 37.25
CA ALA A 516 0.70 -12.15 37.38
C ALA A 516 -0.75 -11.98 36.89
N PHE A 517 -1.20 -12.80 35.94
CA PHE A 517 -2.48 -12.59 35.25
C PHE A 517 -3.49 -13.70 35.49
N LYS A 518 -3.04 -14.96 35.45
CA LYS A 518 -3.89 -16.14 35.64
C LYS A 518 -3.32 -17.01 36.76
N GLN A 519 -4.16 -17.49 37.68
CA GLN A 519 -3.72 -18.42 38.72
C GLN A 519 -3.15 -19.71 38.08
N GLY A 520 -1.91 -20.06 38.44
CA GLY A 520 -1.20 -21.20 37.85
C GLY A 520 -0.71 -20.96 36.40
N GLY A 521 -0.74 -19.71 35.94
CA GLY A 521 -0.20 -19.29 34.66
C GLY A 521 1.34 -19.26 34.61
N SER A 522 1.86 -19.00 33.42
CA SER A 522 3.27 -18.94 33.10
C SER A 522 3.86 -17.52 33.08
N ILE A 523 3.02 -16.50 32.92
CA ILE A 523 3.46 -15.09 32.84
C ILE A 523 3.62 -14.53 34.25
N THR A 524 4.78 -13.95 34.54
CA THR A 524 5.14 -13.32 35.82
C THR A 524 5.69 -11.92 35.62
N ALA A 525 5.79 -11.16 36.71
CA ALA A 525 6.39 -9.84 36.67
C ALA A 525 7.85 -9.81 36.15
N ALA A 526 8.62 -10.91 36.30
CA ALA A 526 9.99 -10.95 35.79
C ALA A 526 10.08 -11.28 34.30
N ASN A 527 9.13 -12.05 33.77
CA ASN A 527 9.15 -12.48 32.37
C ASN A 527 8.20 -11.68 31.47
N SER A 528 7.54 -10.65 32.02
CA SER A 528 6.82 -9.59 31.31
C SER A 528 7.62 -8.29 31.32
N SER A 529 7.46 -7.44 30.30
CA SER A 529 8.01 -6.08 30.37
C SER A 529 7.32 -5.23 31.45
N PRO A 530 8.06 -4.38 32.18
CA PRO A 530 7.47 -3.42 33.11
C PRO A 530 6.77 -2.25 32.38
N LEU A 531 6.13 -1.39 33.18
CA LEU A 531 5.49 -0.15 32.72
C LEU A 531 6.51 0.98 32.80
N ASN A 532 6.66 1.78 31.73
CA ASN A 532 7.78 2.70 31.60
C ASN A 532 7.45 4.03 30.91
N ASP A 533 8.28 5.02 31.21
CA ASP A 533 8.32 6.31 30.51
C ASP A 533 9.53 6.34 29.57
N GLY A 534 9.36 6.92 28.38
CA GLY A 534 10.48 7.13 27.46
C GLY A 534 10.07 7.57 26.07
N ALA A 535 11.04 8.05 25.29
CA ALA A 535 10.84 8.44 23.91
C ALA A 535 12.03 8.09 23.02
N SER A 536 11.78 8.00 21.72
CA SER A 536 12.78 7.74 20.68
C SER A 536 12.44 8.54 19.42
N ALA A 537 13.47 8.99 18.71
CA ALA A 537 13.37 9.85 17.54
C ALA A 537 14.42 9.44 16.50
N LEU A 538 13.99 9.41 15.24
CA LEU A 538 14.80 9.14 14.07
C LEU A 538 14.57 10.28 13.08
N ILE A 539 15.64 10.74 12.43
CA ILE A 539 15.54 11.67 11.31
C ILE A 539 15.73 10.86 10.04
N LEU A 540 14.70 10.86 9.19
CA LEU A 540 14.72 10.21 7.90
C LEU A 540 14.86 11.28 6.81
N MET A 541 15.61 10.93 5.78
CA MET A 541 15.75 11.77 4.59
C MET A 541 15.66 10.93 3.32
N SER A 542 15.34 11.56 2.20
CA SER A 542 15.71 10.98 0.92
C SER A 542 17.24 10.86 0.83
N ALA A 543 17.75 9.80 0.20
CA ALA A 543 19.19 9.63 0.01
C ALA A 543 19.82 10.80 -0.76
N GLU A 544 19.08 11.39 -1.69
CA GLU A 544 19.47 12.60 -2.42
C GLU A 544 19.59 13.81 -1.49
N LYS A 545 18.61 14.06 -0.62
CA LYS A 545 18.65 15.19 0.31
C LYS A 545 19.75 15.03 1.35
N ALA A 546 19.96 13.81 1.86
CA ALA A 546 21.08 13.53 2.75
C ALA A 546 22.43 13.85 2.08
N LYS A 547 22.59 13.47 0.80
CA LYS A 547 23.78 13.78 0.00
C LYS A 547 23.94 15.29 -0.26
N GLU A 548 22.86 15.98 -0.62
CA GLU A 548 22.83 17.44 -0.82
C GLU A 548 23.32 18.20 0.42
N LEU A 549 22.90 17.74 1.61
CA LEU A 549 23.28 18.33 2.89
C LEU A 549 24.64 17.82 3.43
N GLY A 550 25.34 16.95 2.70
CA GLY A 550 26.62 16.38 3.12
C GLY A 550 26.52 15.45 4.35
N LEU A 551 25.34 14.92 4.65
CA LEU A 551 25.09 14.04 5.79
C LEU A 551 25.39 12.60 5.44
N GLN A 552 26.10 11.90 6.33
CA GLN A 552 26.36 10.46 6.22
C GLN A 552 25.21 9.67 6.86
N PRO A 553 24.40 8.93 6.08
CA PRO A 553 23.31 8.15 6.64
C PRO A 553 23.81 6.98 7.50
N LEU A 554 23.04 6.62 8.53
CA LEU A 554 23.33 5.49 9.41
C LEU A 554 22.85 4.17 8.84
N ALA A 555 21.70 4.19 8.17
CA ALA A 555 21.06 2.99 7.64
C ALA A 555 20.07 3.33 6.53
N LYS A 556 19.78 2.37 5.67
CA LYS A 556 18.73 2.41 4.66
C LYS A 556 17.53 1.61 5.13
N ILE A 557 16.32 2.11 4.88
CA ILE A 557 15.09 1.33 5.07
C ILE A 557 14.87 0.48 3.81
N ILE A 558 14.95 -0.84 3.96
CA ILE A 558 14.87 -1.79 2.84
C ILE A 558 13.42 -2.18 2.56
N SER A 559 12.68 -2.51 3.60
CA SER A 559 11.27 -2.90 3.49
C SER A 559 10.58 -2.80 4.85
N TYR A 560 9.25 -2.93 4.82
CA TYR A 560 8.41 -3.01 6.01
C TYR A 560 7.11 -3.73 5.70
N ALA A 561 6.46 -4.24 6.74
CA ALA A 561 5.15 -4.83 6.65
C ALA A 561 4.36 -4.66 7.95
N ASP A 562 3.03 -4.63 7.81
CA ASP A 562 2.10 -4.80 8.90
C ASP A 562 1.38 -6.14 8.70
N ALA A 563 0.99 -6.78 9.80
CA ALA A 563 0.16 -7.98 9.78
C ALA A 563 -0.84 -7.97 10.92
N GLY A 564 -1.99 -8.64 10.70
CA GLY A 564 -3.01 -8.89 11.71
C GLY A 564 -3.25 -10.39 11.87
N VAL A 565 -3.67 -10.77 13.07
CA VAL A 565 -4.13 -12.08 13.54
C VAL A 565 -5.29 -11.85 14.51
N ASP A 566 -5.85 -12.89 15.11
CA ASP A 566 -6.88 -12.71 16.13
C ASP A 566 -6.36 -11.88 17.33
N PRO A 567 -7.17 -11.00 17.95
CA PRO A 567 -6.73 -10.12 19.04
C PRO A 567 -6.00 -10.82 20.20
N ILE A 568 -6.49 -12.00 20.59
CA ILE A 568 -5.88 -12.84 21.64
C ILE A 568 -4.53 -13.43 21.24
N ASP A 569 -4.26 -13.53 19.93
CA ASP A 569 -3.04 -14.10 19.36
C ASP A 569 -1.99 -13.03 19.02
N PHE A 570 -2.15 -11.78 19.50
CA PHE A 570 -1.15 -10.73 19.26
C PHE A 570 0.31 -11.13 19.57
N PRO A 571 0.63 -12.00 20.57
CA PRO A 571 2.01 -12.43 20.80
C PRO A 571 2.63 -13.18 19.61
N ILE A 572 1.81 -13.77 18.74
CA ILE A 572 2.22 -14.50 17.54
C ILE A 572 2.38 -13.56 16.33
N ALA A 573 1.70 -12.41 16.32
CA ALA A 573 1.65 -11.51 15.18
C ALA A 573 3.01 -11.15 14.52
N PRO A 574 4.13 -10.97 15.28
CA PRO A 574 5.44 -10.71 14.68
C PRO A 574 5.90 -11.81 13.71
N THR A 575 5.48 -13.06 13.93
CA THR A 575 5.82 -14.20 13.05
C THR A 575 5.09 -14.15 11.72
N VAL A 576 4.14 -13.22 11.55
CA VAL A 576 3.44 -12.96 10.28
C VAL A 576 3.98 -11.69 9.62
N ALA A 577 4.26 -10.65 10.41
CA ALA A 577 4.79 -9.38 9.89
C ALA A 577 6.23 -9.50 9.39
N LEU A 578 7.11 -10.19 10.12
CA LEU A 578 8.53 -10.32 9.77
C LEU A 578 8.73 -11.05 8.42
N PRO A 579 8.12 -12.22 8.15
CA PRO A 579 8.25 -12.88 6.86
C PRO A 579 7.79 -12.00 5.68
N LYS A 580 6.70 -11.25 5.84
CA LYS A 580 6.21 -10.32 4.80
C LYS A 580 7.19 -9.19 4.53
N ALA A 581 7.84 -8.66 5.57
CA ALA A 581 8.86 -7.62 5.40
C ALA A 581 10.11 -8.20 4.70
N LEU A 582 10.57 -9.38 5.12
CA LEU A 582 11.69 -10.10 4.50
C LEU A 582 11.43 -10.42 3.02
N GLU A 583 10.24 -10.91 2.69
CA GLU A 583 9.83 -11.20 1.32
C GLU A 583 9.90 -9.94 0.44
N LYS A 584 9.37 -8.80 0.92
CA LYS A 584 9.48 -7.51 0.20
C LYS A 584 10.92 -7.03 0.02
N ALA A 585 11.81 -7.36 0.97
CA ALA A 585 13.24 -7.08 0.86
C ALA A 585 13.98 -8.06 -0.06
N ASN A 586 13.32 -9.14 -0.51
CA ASN A 586 13.97 -10.28 -1.17
C ASN A 586 15.10 -10.87 -0.29
N LEU A 587 14.82 -11.01 1.01
CA LEU A 587 15.71 -11.58 2.01
C LEU A 587 15.02 -12.74 2.73
N THR A 588 15.82 -13.55 3.41
CA THR A 588 15.37 -14.63 4.28
C THR A 588 15.86 -14.39 5.70
N VAL A 589 15.35 -15.19 6.67
CA VAL A 589 15.83 -15.16 8.07
C VAL A 589 17.35 -15.33 8.17
N LYS A 590 17.96 -16.11 7.27
CA LYS A 590 19.39 -16.39 7.27
C LYS A 590 20.26 -15.19 6.90
N ASP A 591 19.71 -14.26 6.13
CA ASP A 591 20.40 -13.05 5.67
C ASP A 591 20.46 -11.97 6.76
N ILE A 592 19.66 -12.12 7.81
CA ILE A 592 19.59 -11.16 8.91
C ILE A 592 20.70 -11.44 9.94
N SER A 593 21.44 -10.39 10.24
CA SER A 593 22.55 -10.42 11.21
C SER A 593 22.04 -10.29 12.63
N LEU A 594 21.15 -9.32 12.87
CA LEU A 594 20.54 -9.06 14.17
C LEU A 594 19.02 -8.88 14.07
N PHE A 595 18.31 -9.39 15.06
CA PHE A 595 16.88 -9.21 15.22
C PHE A 595 16.60 -8.40 16.49
N GLU A 596 15.73 -7.40 16.38
CA GLU A 596 15.12 -6.75 17.54
C GLU A 596 13.64 -7.11 17.58
N ILE A 597 13.26 -8.06 18.43
CA ILE A 597 11.87 -8.51 18.60
C ILE A 597 11.40 -8.00 19.96
N ASN A 598 10.42 -7.09 19.96
CA ASN A 598 10.00 -6.44 21.20
C ASN A 598 9.47 -7.45 22.24
N GLU A 599 10.08 -7.44 23.42
CA GLU A 599 9.78 -8.36 24.52
C GLU A 599 8.61 -7.86 25.37
N ALA A 600 7.43 -7.64 24.79
CA ALA A 600 6.24 -7.30 25.61
C ALA A 600 6.02 -8.37 26.70
N PHE A 601 6.25 -9.62 26.31
CA PHE A 601 6.41 -10.76 27.21
C PHE A 601 7.49 -11.67 26.63
N SER A 602 8.20 -12.41 27.49
CA SER A 602 9.23 -13.37 27.07
C SER A 602 8.69 -14.42 26.09
N VAL A 603 7.41 -14.78 26.23
CA VAL A 603 6.72 -15.70 25.31
C VAL A 603 6.74 -15.21 23.86
N VAL A 604 6.69 -13.89 23.60
CA VAL A 604 6.71 -13.33 22.23
C VAL A 604 8.00 -13.72 21.50
N VAL A 605 9.15 -13.59 22.18
CA VAL A 605 10.44 -13.93 21.59
C VAL A 605 10.58 -15.44 21.43
N ARG A 606 10.21 -16.23 22.45
CA ARG A 606 10.26 -17.71 22.35
C ARG A 606 9.36 -18.24 21.22
N ILE A 607 8.22 -17.60 20.97
CA ILE A 607 7.37 -17.91 19.83
C ILE A 607 8.09 -17.59 18.52
N ALA A 608 8.71 -16.41 18.40
CA ALA A 608 9.42 -16.03 17.18
C ALA A 608 10.62 -16.95 16.89
N GLU A 609 11.41 -17.30 17.91
CA GLU A 609 12.49 -18.30 17.81
C GLU A 609 11.97 -19.63 17.24
N LYS A 610 10.89 -20.16 17.84
CA LYS A 610 10.31 -21.45 17.47
C LYS A 610 9.68 -21.46 16.07
N VAL A 611 8.91 -20.42 15.73
CA VAL A 611 8.11 -20.38 14.50
C VAL A 611 8.95 -19.97 13.29
N LEU A 612 9.91 -19.08 13.47
CA LEU A 612 10.75 -18.55 12.38
C LEU A 612 12.12 -19.22 12.30
N ASP A 613 12.44 -20.14 13.21
CA ASP A 613 13.73 -20.83 13.29
C ASP A 613 14.92 -19.84 13.35
N ILE A 614 14.79 -18.85 14.24
CA ILE A 614 15.80 -17.81 14.43
C ILE A 614 16.78 -18.26 15.51
N ASP A 615 18.09 -18.11 15.24
CA ASP A 615 19.14 -18.30 16.23
C ASP A 615 18.96 -17.30 17.42
N PRO A 616 18.72 -17.80 18.66
CA PRO A 616 18.55 -16.94 19.84
C PRO A 616 19.74 -16.02 20.13
N ALA A 617 20.93 -16.34 19.61
CA ALA A 617 22.12 -15.50 19.75
C ALA A 617 22.05 -14.21 18.90
N LYS A 618 21.14 -14.13 17.93
CA LYS A 618 20.94 -12.96 17.06
C LYS A 618 19.80 -12.05 17.51
N ILE A 619 18.92 -12.51 18.41
CA ILE A 619 17.76 -11.74 18.87
C ILE A 619 18.14 -10.92 20.10
N ASN A 620 17.79 -9.62 20.12
CA ASN A 620 17.91 -8.71 21.27
C ASN A 620 19.27 -8.84 21.97
N VAL A 621 20.35 -8.72 21.20
CA VAL A 621 21.70 -9.04 21.67
C VAL A 621 22.14 -8.16 22.85
N ASN A 622 21.58 -6.96 22.96
CA ASN A 622 21.83 -6.01 24.04
C ASN A 622 20.72 -6.00 25.12
N GLY A 623 19.89 -7.04 25.15
CA GLY A 623 18.68 -7.11 25.99
C GLY A 623 17.51 -6.41 25.32
N GLY A 624 16.30 -6.74 25.75
CA GLY A 624 15.07 -6.17 25.22
C GLY A 624 14.13 -5.65 26.31
N ALA A 625 12.86 -5.47 25.97
CA ALA A 625 11.89 -4.75 26.81
C ALA A 625 11.60 -5.42 28.17
N VAL A 626 11.89 -6.71 28.36
CA VAL A 626 11.77 -7.35 29.69
C VAL A 626 12.78 -6.76 30.67
N ALA A 627 13.98 -6.40 30.19
CA ALA A 627 15.04 -5.82 31.01
C ALA A 627 15.16 -4.30 30.87
N LEU A 628 14.93 -3.75 29.66
CA LEU A 628 15.10 -2.34 29.35
C LEU A 628 13.82 -1.52 29.54
N GLY A 629 12.67 -2.18 29.68
CA GLY A 629 11.37 -1.54 29.84
C GLY A 629 10.59 -1.32 28.53
N HIS A 630 9.29 -1.04 28.68
CA HIS A 630 8.32 -0.94 27.58
C HIS A 630 7.46 0.33 27.64
N ALA A 631 8.03 1.46 27.21
CA ALA A 631 7.27 2.69 26.94
C ALA A 631 6.45 2.48 25.65
N ILE A 632 5.18 2.09 25.77
CA ILE A 632 4.42 1.45 24.67
C ILE A 632 4.41 2.26 23.36
N GLY A 633 4.15 3.57 23.39
CA GLY A 633 4.18 4.42 22.19
C GLY A 633 5.56 4.60 21.54
N SER A 634 6.64 4.43 22.31
CA SER A 634 8.04 4.58 21.85
C SER A 634 8.69 3.25 21.46
N SER A 635 8.22 2.12 21.98
CA SER A 635 8.99 0.88 21.95
C SER A 635 9.29 0.37 20.54
N GLY A 636 8.34 0.51 19.62
CA GLY A 636 8.55 0.17 18.21
C GLY A 636 9.65 0.98 17.52
N SER A 637 9.83 2.26 17.86
CA SER A 637 10.95 3.07 17.33
C SER A 637 12.23 2.90 18.15
N ARG A 638 12.15 2.68 19.47
CA ARG A 638 13.31 2.38 20.33
C ARG A 638 14.08 1.16 19.83
N ILE A 639 13.36 0.10 19.45
CA ILE A 639 14.00 -1.12 18.94
C ILE A 639 14.70 -0.89 17.59
N ILE A 640 14.21 0.06 16.77
CA ILE A 640 14.88 0.47 15.53
C ILE A 640 16.14 1.28 15.85
N VAL A 641 16.07 2.21 16.81
CA VAL A 641 17.23 2.99 17.27
C VAL A 641 18.35 2.03 17.71
N SER A 642 18.06 1.08 18.60
CA SER A 642 19.07 0.12 19.06
C SER A 642 19.58 -0.79 17.95
N LEU A 643 18.72 -1.20 17.02
CA LEU A 643 19.16 -1.99 15.86
C LEU A 643 20.14 -1.22 14.97
N VAL A 644 19.84 0.05 14.66
CA VAL A 644 20.71 0.90 13.83
C VAL A 644 22.09 1.08 14.47
N HIS A 645 22.18 1.16 15.80
CA HIS A 645 23.45 1.34 16.50
C HIS A 645 24.21 0.03 16.73
N ALA A 646 23.51 -1.11 16.85
CA ALA A 646 24.13 -2.42 17.07
C ALA A 646 24.69 -3.08 15.80
N LEU A 647 24.10 -2.81 14.63
CA LEU A 647 24.54 -3.39 13.35
C LEU A 647 25.89 -2.82 12.89
N LYS A 648 26.67 -3.64 12.20
CA LYS A 648 27.89 -3.22 11.48
C LYS A 648 27.57 -2.84 10.04
N SER A 649 28.37 -1.96 9.44
CA SER A 649 28.18 -1.51 8.04
C SER A 649 28.05 -2.71 7.09
N GLY A 650 27.05 -2.66 6.22
CA GLY A 650 26.68 -3.71 5.27
C GLY A 650 25.70 -4.76 5.81
N GLU A 651 25.55 -4.91 7.13
CA GLU A 651 24.66 -5.91 7.72
C GLU A 651 23.18 -5.53 7.60
N TYR A 652 22.34 -6.54 7.39
CA TYR A 652 20.88 -6.41 7.46
C TYR A 652 20.39 -6.73 8.87
N GLY A 653 19.48 -5.90 9.37
CA GLY A 653 18.74 -6.14 10.61
C GLY A 653 17.23 -6.14 10.39
N ALA A 654 16.53 -6.88 11.24
CA ALA A 654 15.08 -6.94 11.23
C ALA A 654 14.53 -6.56 12.62
N ALA A 655 13.58 -5.63 12.66
CA ALA A 655 12.86 -5.30 13.88
C ALA A 655 11.38 -5.68 13.76
N GLY A 656 10.80 -6.24 14.82
CA GLY A 656 9.40 -6.65 14.88
C GLY A 656 8.77 -6.33 16.22
N VAL A 657 7.55 -5.78 16.21
CA VAL A 657 6.81 -5.40 17.42
C VAL A 657 5.35 -5.83 17.29
N CYS A 658 4.86 -6.60 18.25
CA CYS A 658 3.45 -6.90 18.39
C CYS A 658 2.70 -5.69 18.96
N ASN A 659 1.39 -5.61 18.75
CA ASN A 659 0.54 -4.59 19.33
C ASN A 659 -0.82 -5.18 19.76
N GLY A 660 -1.38 -4.65 20.84
CA GLY A 660 -2.73 -5.00 21.31
C GLY A 660 -3.77 -4.86 20.19
N GLY A 661 -4.80 -5.70 20.24
CA GLY A 661 -5.79 -5.83 19.16
C GLY A 661 -5.39 -6.82 18.04
N GLY A 662 -4.30 -7.58 18.19
CA GLY A 662 -3.98 -8.71 17.31
C GLY A 662 -3.15 -8.34 16.09
N ALA A 663 -2.18 -7.44 16.19
CA ALA A 663 -1.37 -7.06 15.03
C ALA A 663 0.11 -6.89 15.36
N ALA A 664 0.92 -6.72 14.32
CA ALA A 664 2.33 -6.39 14.42
C ALA A 664 2.78 -5.51 13.26
N SER A 665 3.88 -4.78 13.50
CA SER A 665 4.66 -4.10 12.47
C SER A 665 6.06 -4.70 12.44
N ALA A 666 6.67 -4.74 11.26
CA ALA A 666 8.05 -5.15 11.05
C ALA A 666 8.76 -4.24 10.05
N ILE A 667 10.06 -4.02 10.24
CA ILE A 667 10.91 -3.22 9.37
C ILE A 667 12.26 -3.91 9.18
N ILE A 668 12.77 -3.87 7.94
CA ILE A 668 14.09 -4.35 7.57
C ILE A 668 14.95 -3.16 7.22
N ILE A 669 16.13 -3.07 7.84
CA ILE A 669 17.11 -2.02 7.58
C ILE A 669 18.44 -2.63 7.17
N GLN A 670 19.23 -1.86 6.43
CA GLN A 670 20.62 -2.17 6.14
C GLN A 670 21.50 -1.07 6.71
N LYS A 671 22.49 -1.43 7.53
CA LYS A 671 23.47 -0.48 8.03
C LYS A 671 24.36 0.00 6.88
N LEU A 672 24.60 1.31 6.81
CA LEU A 672 25.48 1.93 5.82
C LEU A 672 26.88 2.16 6.38
#